data_AF-W9VMA2-F1
#
_entry.id   AF-W9VMA2-F1
#
_cell.length_a   1.000
_cell.length_b   1.000
_cell.length_c   1.000
_cell.angle_alpha   90.00
_cell.angle_beta   90.00
_cell.angle_gamma   90.00
#
_symmetry.space_group_name_H-M   'P 1'
#
loop_
_entity.id
_entity.type
_entity.pdbx_description
1 polymer ?
#
loop_
_entity_poly.entity_id
_entity_poly.type
_entity_poly.pdbx_seq_one_letter_code
_entity_poly.pdbx_strand_id
1 'polypeptide(L)'
;MAGVAASAAAMIPQLEAARKLALGDPQVYNQVLPGILPIIGPSGHVEVRRWGAEFLAEAFASPSLPNTQKEQLSSDVLPTLRAMLETPGEDAAVTKSAVQAAASLYPLVFRRVISHPTESTIWQEMSRIKLNILQRMDSAPIAVRICCVKFVQKVVQVETPGLISDPRRPEQNETSIALVPRNHPLLQLPNLEAEASGLLDRLLSVFQENSMDPILVDATLNCVAILIRSRPSISTKIVSAILNFNPMKQANAPMTPRNMVIVRSMERTTRALMRWALRAVPNHPMEQKIQGYLMRLQQSRTAFFSESTAQKRPAEPTDGLDDAKRQRLMGATRKYPPMPPPPNTFSHLFTLTEDTSLQQFDVTLLPADIVSTVTTVLLQHVDAASLDDAINAIRQRYAHLQKMTQTTRVPEVPLLGPTGIDDEDDYDPELAATSDHALSQTTEKALEELAQPAIELGPFELPKPPPLSSVEVATLADQTIGHVFQLVASLDAAGQAHAKQKSGLNRIAASSNDRDSWATILMRLATRAPSGLDDLAGVLTDEEVETASNQLIKQENADEPANVANRIRQTLFMYVLEDFRPRLNMAISWLTEEWYSDKLAAKLHPELGHLPNYSRWVNRLVDRLLPYLDARDKNLLIRFLSEIPSIDREVLDRVKTLARDPERISMCILAMQYLLMMRPPVRDAVLDTIESIWHEGDEQVKQATIKVLNKWRPGFLERAAKKEEEVKDESKPSLNGLKSPPIEAFPGQMDPTSNDPRRRKQMAAATG
;
A
#
# COMPACT_ATOMS: atom_id res chain seq x y z
N MET A 1 -13.66 49.20 19.29
CA MET A 1 -14.08 47.85 19.70
C MET A 1 -13.54 46.86 18.69
N ALA A 2 -12.40 46.22 18.95
CA ALA A 2 -11.96 45.08 18.13
C ALA A 2 -12.70 43.83 18.65
N GLY A 3 -13.49 43.18 17.81
CA GLY A 3 -14.15 41.93 18.18
C GLY A 3 -13.10 40.84 18.41
N VAL A 4 -13.27 40.05 19.47
CA VAL A 4 -12.41 38.88 19.73
C VAL A 4 -12.71 37.86 18.63
N ALA A 5 -11.80 37.72 17.67
CA ALA A 5 -11.89 36.68 16.66
C ALA A 5 -11.76 35.32 17.34
N ALA A 6 -12.82 34.50 17.27
CA ALA A 6 -12.75 33.13 17.75
C ALA A 6 -11.69 32.34 16.97
N SER A 7 -10.96 31.45 17.64
CA SER A 7 -9.92 30.66 16.98
C SER A 7 -10.51 29.74 15.90
N ALA A 8 -9.75 29.46 14.85
CA ALA A 8 -10.17 28.55 13.79
C ALA A 8 -10.60 27.17 14.35
N ALA A 9 -9.86 26.65 15.34
CA ALA A 9 -10.19 25.42 16.06
C ALA A 9 -11.56 25.44 16.79
N ALA A 10 -12.07 26.61 17.18
CA ALA A 10 -13.42 26.75 17.75
C ALA A 10 -14.50 26.95 16.67
N MET A 11 -14.17 27.55 15.53
CA MET A 11 -15.09 27.73 14.39
C MET A 11 -15.34 26.43 13.62
N ILE A 12 -14.30 25.63 13.35
CA ILE A 12 -14.39 24.44 12.48
C ILE A 12 -15.44 23.42 12.96
N PRO A 13 -15.56 23.06 14.26
CA PRO A 13 -16.61 22.15 14.72
C PRO A 13 -18.04 22.67 14.49
N GLN A 14 -18.26 23.99 14.58
CA GLN A 14 -19.55 24.61 14.34
C GLN A 14 -19.91 24.62 12.84
N LEU A 15 -18.92 24.93 12.00
CA LEU A 15 -19.03 24.87 10.54
C LEU A 15 -19.32 23.43 10.08
N GLU A 16 -18.61 22.43 10.62
CA GLU A 16 -18.79 21.02 10.28
C GLU A 16 -20.17 20.48 10.72
N ALA A 17 -20.73 20.99 11.83
CA ALA A 17 -22.12 20.72 12.20
C ALA A 17 -23.10 21.31 11.17
N ALA A 18 -22.87 22.53 10.69
CA ALA A 18 -23.69 23.15 9.63
C ALA A 18 -23.59 22.41 8.28
N ARG A 19 -22.40 21.88 7.92
CA ARG A 19 -22.21 21.03 6.74
C ARG A 19 -22.98 19.72 6.84
N LYS A 20 -22.94 19.03 7.98
CA LYS A 20 -23.73 17.82 8.22
C LYS A 20 -25.24 18.06 8.09
N LEU A 21 -25.71 19.19 8.62
CA LEU A 21 -27.13 19.56 8.57
C LEU A 21 -27.56 19.91 7.13
N ALA A 22 -26.75 20.67 6.37
CA ALA A 22 -27.03 20.99 4.96
C ALA A 22 -26.92 19.75 4.04
N LEU A 23 -26.01 18.82 4.31
CA LEU A 23 -25.95 17.54 3.58
C LEU A 23 -27.14 16.62 3.89
N GLY A 24 -27.74 16.74 5.08
CA GLY A 24 -28.93 16.01 5.49
C GLY A 24 -30.23 16.52 4.87
N ASP A 25 -30.41 17.84 4.77
CA ASP A 25 -31.58 18.46 4.13
C ASP A 25 -31.19 19.51 3.07
N PRO A 26 -31.43 19.23 1.77
CA PRO A 26 -31.17 20.16 0.67
C PRO A 26 -31.86 21.53 0.78
N GLN A 27 -32.96 21.67 1.52
CA GLN A 27 -33.61 22.98 1.72
C GLN A 27 -32.75 23.94 2.56
N VAL A 28 -31.96 23.41 3.49
CA VAL A 28 -31.25 24.22 4.49
C VAL A 28 -30.02 24.94 3.91
N TYR A 29 -29.53 24.53 2.72
CA TYR A 29 -28.53 25.30 1.97
C TYR A 29 -28.93 26.77 1.76
N ASN A 30 -30.22 27.06 1.61
CA ASN A 30 -30.72 28.44 1.42
C ASN A 30 -30.50 29.33 2.66
N GLN A 31 -30.37 28.75 3.86
CA GLN A 31 -30.19 29.46 5.12
C GLN A 31 -28.73 29.43 5.58
N VAL A 32 -28.07 28.27 5.45
CA VAL A 32 -26.69 28.04 5.88
C VAL A 32 -25.68 28.77 4.98
N LEU A 33 -25.89 28.77 3.66
CA LEU A 33 -24.91 29.32 2.72
C LEU A 33 -24.70 30.84 2.87
N PRO A 34 -25.75 31.70 2.98
CA PRO A 34 -25.57 33.12 3.26
C PRO A 34 -24.90 33.42 4.60
N GLY A 35 -25.09 32.56 5.62
CA GLY A 35 -24.43 32.70 6.92
C GLY A 35 -22.94 32.35 6.90
N ILE A 36 -22.53 31.39 6.07
CA ILE A 36 -21.13 30.94 5.94
C ILE A 36 -20.30 31.89 5.05
N LEU A 37 -20.89 32.43 3.97
CA LEU A 37 -20.16 33.23 2.97
C LEU A 37 -19.30 34.39 3.53
N PRO A 38 -19.74 35.18 4.54
CA PRO A 38 -18.90 36.22 5.16
C PRO A 38 -17.73 35.68 5.99
N ILE A 39 -17.85 34.46 6.54
CA ILE A 39 -16.87 33.84 7.44
C ILE A 39 -15.68 33.28 6.64
N ILE A 40 -15.96 32.71 5.45
CA ILE A 40 -14.98 32.01 4.62
C ILE A 40 -14.22 32.92 3.63
N GLY A 41 -14.48 34.23 3.67
CA GLY A 41 -13.83 35.21 2.78
C GLY A 41 -12.31 35.36 2.99
N PRO A 42 -11.62 36.17 2.16
CA PRO A 42 -10.15 36.31 2.20
C PRO A 42 -9.55 36.73 3.55
N SER A 43 -10.33 37.41 4.39
CA SER A 43 -9.96 37.82 5.76
C SER A 43 -10.02 36.69 6.79
N GLY A 44 -10.66 35.56 6.49
CA GLY A 44 -10.76 34.41 7.40
C GLY A 44 -9.44 33.65 7.56
N HIS A 45 -9.29 32.90 8.65
CA HIS A 45 -8.14 32.02 8.87
C HIS A 45 -8.01 30.97 7.75
N VAL A 46 -6.78 30.60 7.37
CA VAL A 46 -6.51 29.70 6.22
C VAL A 46 -7.25 28.36 6.33
N GLU A 47 -7.38 27.79 7.52
CA GLU A 47 -8.14 26.55 7.77
C GLU A 47 -9.64 26.73 7.47
N VAL A 48 -10.22 27.86 7.88
CA VAL A 48 -11.63 28.23 7.61
C VAL A 48 -11.83 28.52 6.13
N ARG A 49 -10.85 29.13 5.43
CA ARG A 49 -10.89 29.32 3.98
C ARG A 49 -10.80 27.99 3.21
N ARG A 50 -9.95 27.05 3.67
CA ARG A 50 -9.85 25.69 3.11
C ARG A 50 -11.17 24.95 3.24
N TRP A 51 -11.71 24.90 4.45
CA TRP A 51 -13.01 24.29 4.76
C TRP A 51 -14.13 24.93 3.92
N GLY A 52 -14.17 26.26 3.85
CA GLY A 52 -15.19 26.99 3.09
C GLY A 52 -15.12 26.72 1.58
N ALA A 53 -13.93 26.75 1.00
CA ALA A 53 -13.75 26.46 -0.42
C ALA A 53 -14.09 24.98 -0.76
N GLU A 54 -13.81 24.04 0.15
CA GLU A 54 -14.24 22.64 0.02
C GLU A 54 -15.76 22.49 0.10
N PHE A 55 -16.40 23.10 1.10
CA PHE A 55 -17.86 23.10 1.25
C PHE A 55 -18.57 23.69 0.02
N LEU A 56 -18.05 24.78 -0.55
CA LEU A 56 -18.56 25.33 -1.81
C LEU A 56 -18.38 24.36 -3.00
N ALA A 57 -17.24 23.67 -3.09
CA ALA A 57 -17.00 22.68 -4.14
C ALA A 57 -17.96 21.49 -4.03
N GLU A 58 -18.22 21.00 -2.82
CA GLU A 58 -19.15 19.92 -2.52
C GLU A 58 -20.62 20.31 -2.77
N ALA A 59 -21.07 21.44 -2.22
CA ALA A 59 -22.47 21.89 -2.31
C ALA A 59 -22.94 22.03 -3.77
N PHE A 60 -22.12 22.61 -4.65
CA PHE A 60 -22.47 22.77 -6.06
C PHE A 60 -22.24 21.49 -6.89
N ALA A 61 -21.39 20.56 -6.44
CA ALA A 61 -21.23 19.24 -7.05
C ALA A 61 -22.32 18.23 -6.65
N SER A 62 -22.89 18.33 -5.44
CA SER A 62 -23.84 17.35 -4.89
C SER A 62 -25.08 17.15 -5.77
N PRO A 63 -25.53 15.91 -6.03
CA PRO A 63 -26.77 15.65 -6.76
C PRO A 63 -28.03 15.92 -5.91
N SER A 64 -27.92 16.03 -4.58
CA SER A 64 -29.09 16.23 -3.69
C SER A 64 -29.71 17.62 -3.79
N LEU A 65 -28.94 18.62 -4.23
CA LEU A 65 -29.37 20.02 -4.36
C LEU A 65 -29.84 20.31 -5.81
N PRO A 66 -31.12 20.64 -6.05
CA PRO A 66 -31.65 20.86 -7.40
C PRO A 66 -30.97 22.00 -8.16
N ASN A 67 -30.79 21.85 -9.48
CA ASN A 67 -30.12 22.85 -10.32
C ASN A 67 -30.76 24.24 -10.24
N THR A 68 -32.09 24.35 -10.18
CA THR A 68 -32.80 25.63 -10.03
C THR A 68 -32.41 26.37 -8.74
N GLN A 69 -32.22 25.64 -7.64
CA GLN A 69 -31.80 26.19 -6.35
C GLN A 69 -30.32 26.61 -6.39
N LYS A 70 -29.46 25.83 -7.08
CA LYS A 70 -28.07 26.22 -7.35
C LYS A 70 -27.95 27.45 -8.24
N GLU A 71 -28.82 27.58 -9.25
CA GLU A 71 -28.89 28.77 -10.12
C GLU A 71 -29.26 30.02 -9.34
N GLN A 72 -30.20 29.92 -8.39
CA GLN A 72 -30.53 31.00 -7.44
C GLN A 72 -29.32 31.37 -6.58
N LEU A 73 -28.73 30.41 -5.85
CA LEU A 73 -27.61 30.63 -4.94
C LEU A 73 -26.30 31.06 -5.64
N SER A 74 -26.20 30.92 -6.96
CA SER A 74 -24.99 31.28 -7.71
C SER A 74 -24.64 32.77 -7.66
N SER A 75 -25.62 33.68 -7.52
CA SER A 75 -25.36 35.13 -7.44
C SER A 75 -24.51 35.52 -6.23
N ASP A 76 -24.70 34.81 -5.12
CA ASP A 76 -24.21 35.19 -3.81
C ASP A 76 -22.82 34.60 -3.54
N VAL A 77 -22.52 33.47 -4.19
CA VAL A 77 -21.28 32.69 -4.06
C VAL A 77 -20.16 33.20 -4.97
N LEU A 78 -20.49 33.71 -6.17
CA LEU A 78 -19.50 34.16 -7.15
C LEU A 78 -18.56 35.27 -6.63
N PRO A 79 -19.02 36.31 -5.91
CA PRO A 79 -18.13 37.32 -5.35
C PRO A 79 -17.09 36.73 -4.39
N THR A 80 -17.49 35.78 -3.54
CA THR A 80 -16.61 35.11 -2.58
C THR A 80 -15.59 34.20 -3.27
N LEU A 81 -16.02 33.39 -4.25
CA LEU A 81 -15.11 32.55 -5.05
C LEU A 81 -14.10 33.40 -5.85
N ARG A 82 -14.55 34.51 -6.44
CA ARG A 82 -13.66 35.44 -7.13
C ARG A 82 -12.66 36.07 -6.16
N ALA A 83 -13.10 36.50 -4.98
CA ALA A 83 -12.22 37.08 -3.96
C ALA A 83 -11.16 36.08 -3.46
N MET A 84 -11.52 34.80 -3.27
CA MET A 84 -10.55 33.73 -3.01
C MET A 84 -9.52 33.59 -4.16
N LEU A 85 -9.97 33.60 -5.42
CA LEU A 85 -9.10 33.42 -6.58
C LEU A 85 -8.24 34.65 -6.93
N GLU A 86 -8.65 35.86 -6.56
CA GLU A 86 -7.88 37.09 -6.76
C GLU A 86 -6.92 37.42 -5.60
N THR A 87 -7.01 36.70 -4.48
CA THR A 87 -6.12 36.93 -3.32
C THR A 87 -4.67 36.52 -3.63
N PRO A 88 -3.68 37.41 -3.46
CA PRO A 88 -2.28 37.11 -3.73
C PRO A 88 -1.69 36.21 -2.63
N GLY A 89 -0.96 35.16 -3.04
CA GLY A 89 -0.37 34.21 -2.09
C GLY A 89 -1.36 33.23 -1.45
N GLU A 90 -2.59 33.12 -1.98
CA GLU A 90 -3.61 32.19 -1.47
C GLU A 90 -3.16 30.72 -1.50
N ASP A 91 -3.63 29.94 -0.53
CA ASP A 91 -3.25 28.55 -0.36
C ASP A 91 -3.65 27.66 -1.57
N ALA A 92 -2.83 26.65 -1.85
CA ALA A 92 -3.03 25.76 -2.99
C ALA A 92 -4.29 24.88 -2.87
N ALA A 93 -4.71 24.51 -1.65
CA ALA A 93 -5.94 23.75 -1.45
C ALA A 93 -7.19 24.64 -1.57
N VAL A 94 -7.15 25.88 -1.03
CA VAL A 94 -8.20 26.89 -1.25
C VAL A 94 -8.38 27.15 -2.74
N THR A 95 -7.28 27.43 -3.45
CA THR A 95 -7.28 27.67 -4.90
C THR A 95 -7.86 26.46 -5.66
N LYS A 96 -7.42 25.23 -5.33
CA LYS A 96 -7.91 23.99 -5.94
C LYS A 96 -9.43 23.85 -5.79
N SER A 97 -9.96 23.95 -4.57
CA SER A 97 -11.39 23.76 -4.30
C SER A 97 -12.24 24.90 -4.91
N ALA A 98 -11.76 26.14 -4.91
CA ALA A 98 -12.43 27.26 -5.59
C ALA A 98 -12.54 27.03 -7.12
N VAL A 99 -11.51 26.47 -7.77
CA VAL A 99 -11.60 26.06 -9.19
C VAL A 99 -12.60 24.92 -9.40
N GLN A 100 -12.69 23.96 -8.48
CA GLN A 100 -13.68 22.88 -8.54
C GLN A 100 -15.12 23.43 -8.41
N ALA A 101 -15.37 24.35 -7.47
CA ALA A 101 -16.66 25.04 -7.34
C ALA A 101 -17.03 25.83 -8.60
N ALA A 102 -16.08 26.59 -9.16
CA ALA A 102 -16.27 27.33 -10.41
C ALA A 102 -16.63 26.40 -11.61
N ALA A 103 -16.04 25.20 -11.68
CA ALA A 103 -16.34 24.22 -12.73
C ALA A 103 -17.76 23.63 -12.65
N SER A 104 -18.32 23.53 -11.44
CA SER A 104 -19.73 23.15 -11.21
C SER A 104 -20.68 24.33 -11.47
N LEU A 105 -20.26 25.56 -11.17
CA LEU A 105 -21.06 26.77 -11.36
C LEU A 105 -21.15 27.23 -12.83
N TYR A 106 -20.12 27.01 -13.66
CA TYR A 106 -20.09 27.53 -15.04
C TYR A 106 -21.36 27.22 -15.86
N PRO A 107 -21.87 25.97 -15.92
CA PRO A 107 -23.06 25.63 -16.70
C PRO A 107 -24.36 26.18 -16.11
N LEU A 108 -24.40 26.48 -14.81
CA LEU A 108 -25.57 27.04 -14.12
C LEU A 108 -25.63 28.55 -14.35
N VAL A 109 -24.51 29.23 -14.21
CA VAL A 109 -24.37 30.67 -14.45
C VAL A 109 -24.63 31.02 -15.91
N PHE A 110 -24.05 30.25 -16.85
CA PHE A 110 -24.33 30.42 -18.28
C PHE A 110 -25.81 30.24 -18.61
N ARG A 111 -26.48 29.28 -17.97
CA ARG A 111 -27.91 29.03 -18.12
C ARG A 111 -28.77 30.17 -17.57
N ARG A 112 -28.48 30.65 -16.35
CA ARG A 112 -29.15 31.79 -15.72
C ARG A 112 -29.04 33.05 -16.58
N VAL A 113 -27.87 33.31 -17.18
CA VAL A 113 -27.63 34.46 -18.08
C VAL A 113 -28.43 34.38 -19.38
N ILE A 114 -28.69 33.17 -19.94
CA ILE A 114 -29.60 33.00 -21.09
C ILE A 114 -31.04 33.38 -20.72
N SER A 115 -31.50 32.96 -19.54
CA SER A 115 -32.86 33.24 -19.06
C SER A 115 -33.06 34.69 -18.60
N HIS A 116 -32.01 35.34 -18.10
CA HIS A 116 -32.05 36.71 -17.55
C HIS A 116 -30.95 37.58 -18.18
N PRO A 117 -31.14 38.07 -19.42
CA PRO A 117 -30.12 38.85 -20.15
C PRO A 117 -29.77 40.21 -19.53
N THR A 118 -30.48 40.62 -18.47
CA THR A 118 -30.26 41.83 -17.67
C THR A 118 -29.18 41.66 -16.60
N GLU A 119 -28.87 40.43 -16.15
CA GLU A 119 -27.94 40.15 -15.04
C GLU A 119 -26.46 40.20 -15.47
N SER A 120 -26.07 41.28 -16.14
CA SER A 120 -24.73 41.46 -16.74
C SER A 120 -23.57 41.38 -15.74
N THR A 121 -23.81 41.69 -14.46
CA THR A 121 -22.83 41.58 -13.38
C THR A 121 -22.39 40.14 -13.13
N ILE A 122 -23.34 39.19 -13.08
CA ILE A 122 -23.07 37.76 -12.83
C ILE A 122 -22.15 37.20 -13.93
N TRP A 123 -22.40 37.58 -15.19
CA TRP A 123 -21.55 37.19 -16.32
C TRP A 123 -20.14 37.82 -16.27
N GLN A 124 -20.02 39.08 -15.83
CA GLN A 124 -18.72 39.74 -15.66
C GLN A 124 -17.88 39.08 -14.55
N GLU A 125 -18.49 38.75 -13.42
CA GLU A 125 -17.79 38.07 -12.32
C GLU A 125 -17.33 36.67 -12.72
N MET A 126 -18.17 35.89 -13.41
CA MET A 126 -17.76 34.61 -13.98
C MET A 126 -16.66 34.76 -15.05
N SER A 127 -16.69 35.81 -15.87
CA SER A 127 -15.63 36.09 -16.86
C SER A 127 -14.29 36.40 -16.19
N ARG A 128 -14.29 37.12 -15.06
CA ARG A 128 -13.07 37.36 -14.25
C ARG A 128 -12.53 36.07 -13.63
N ILE A 129 -13.41 35.23 -13.08
CA ILE A 129 -13.06 33.89 -12.59
C ILE A 129 -12.44 33.05 -13.72
N LYS A 130 -13.08 32.98 -14.90
CA LYS A 130 -12.58 32.27 -16.07
C LYS A 130 -11.17 32.73 -16.45
N LEU A 131 -10.94 34.04 -16.59
CA LEU A 131 -9.62 34.60 -16.92
C LEU A 131 -8.54 34.22 -15.89
N ASN A 132 -8.85 34.32 -14.59
CA ASN A 132 -7.93 33.98 -13.50
C ASN A 132 -7.53 32.49 -13.53
N ILE A 133 -8.49 31.59 -13.71
CA ILE A 133 -8.25 30.14 -13.83
C ILE A 133 -7.40 29.81 -15.07
N LEU A 134 -7.64 30.51 -16.18
CA LEU A 134 -6.89 30.34 -17.43
C LEU A 134 -5.45 30.86 -17.35
N GLN A 135 -5.13 31.84 -16.50
CA GLN A 135 -3.76 32.28 -16.22
C GLN A 135 -3.01 31.28 -15.32
N ARG A 136 -3.72 30.66 -14.37
CA ARG A 136 -3.16 29.65 -13.45
C ARG A 136 -2.85 28.30 -14.12
N MET A 137 -3.46 27.98 -15.26
CA MET A 137 -3.36 26.65 -15.88
C MET A 137 -1.94 26.22 -16.29
N ASP A 138 -1.03 27.15 -16.57
CA ASP A 138 0.36 26.84 -16.96
C ASP A 138 1.35 26.98 -15.78
N SER A 139 1.02 27.86 -14.83
CA SER A 139 1.94 28.39 -13.80
C SER A 139 1.71 27.82 -12.39
N ALA A 140 0.52 27.28 -12.10
CA ALA A 140 0.17 26.81 -10.76
C ALA A 140 0.72 25.40 -10.43
N PRO A 141 0.72 24.99 -9.15
CA PRO A 141 1.03 23.61 -8.76
C PRO A 141 0.11 22.59 -9.45
N ILE A 142 0.62 21.38 -9.70
CA ILE A 142 -0.07 20.35 -10.50
C ILE A 142 -1.51 20.05 -10.05
N ALA A 143 -1.77 20.03 -8.73
CA ALA A 143 -3.11 19.79 -8.17
C ALA A 143 -4.13 20.87 -8.59
N VAL A 144 -3.69 22.12 -8.76
CA VAL A 144 -4.50 23.21 -9.30
C VAL A 144 -4.64 23.08 -10.82
N ARG A 145 -3.55 22.76 -11.54
CA ARG A 145 -3.58 22.57 -13.02
C ARG A 145 -4.57 21.48 -13.45
N ILE A 146 -4.67 20.37 -12.72
CA ILE A 146 -5.68 19.31 -12.95
C ILE A 146 -7.10 19.88 -12.85
N CYS A 147 -7.36 20.75 -11.86
CA CYS A 147 -8.66 21.40 -11.69
C CYS A 147 -8.92 22.44 -12.79
N CYS A 148 -7.89 23.17 -13.25
CA CYS A 148 -7.98 24.04 -14.42
C CYS A 148 -8.37 23.25 -15.68
N VAL A 149 -7.77 22.08 -15.94
CA VAL A 149 -8.15 21.19 -17.06
C VAL A 149 -9.62 20.76 -16.95
N LYS A 150 -10.10 20.45 -15.73
CA LYS A 150 -11.52 20.11 -15.51
C LYS A 150 -12.47 21.30 -15.69
N PHE A 151 -12.06 22.51 -15.30
CA PHE A 151 -12.78 23.75 -15.56
C PHE A 151 -12.86 24.02 -17.08
N VAL A 152 -11.73 23.97 -17.79
CA VAL A 152 -11.69 24.15 -19.26
C VAL A 152 -12.51 23.11 -19.99
N GLN A 153 -12.52 21.84 -19.55
CA GLN A 153 -13.44 20.81 -20.05
C GLN A 153 -14.90 21.26 -19.95
N LYS A 154 -15.30 21.85 -18.82
CA LYS A 154 -16.66 22.33 -18.59
C LYS A 154 -17.00 23.59 -19.40
N VAL A 155 -16.05 24.51 -19.55
CA VAL A 155 -16.20 25.69 -20.42
C VAL A 155 -16.40 25.24 -21.87
N VAL A 156 -15.51 24.42 -22.43
CA VAL A 156 -15.63 23.88 -23.80
C VAL A 156 -16.90 23.05 -23.98
N GLN A 157 -17.36 22.31 -22.96
CA GLN A 157 -18.64 21.60 -22.99
C GLN A 157 -19.82 22.58 -23.17
N VAL A 158 -19.85 23.70 -22.45
CA VAL A 158 -20.95 24.69 -22.54
C VAL A 158 -20.84 25.55 -23.80
N GLU A 159 -19.64 25.95 -24.19
CA GLU A 159 -19.40 26.89 -25.30
C GLU A 159 -19.36 26.23 -26.69
N THR A 160 -19.59 24.91 -26.80
CA THR A 160 -19.77 24.21 -28.07
C THR A 160 -21.21 23.69 -28.23
N PRO A 161 -21.73 23.54 -29.46
CA PRO A 161 -23.14 23.15 -29.67
C PRO A 161 -23.41 21.73 -29.15
N GLY A 162 -24.34 21.61 -28.20
CA GLY A 162 -24.82 20.33 -27.70
C GLY A 162 -25.88 19.71 -28.60
N LEU A 163 -26.17 18.43 -28.37
CA LEU A 163 -27.34 17.76 -28.94
C LEU A 163 -28.60 18.23 -28.20
N ILE A 164 -29.56 18.78 -28.93
CA ILE A 164 -30.89 19.13 -28.39
C ILE A 164 -31.76 17.87 -28.49
N SER A 165 -32.26 17.37 -27.35
CA SER A 165 -33.08 16.15 -27.30
C SER A 165 -34.57 16.44 -27.57
N ASP A 166 -35.13 17.50 -26.99
CA ASP A 166 -36.45 18.04 -27.36
C ASP A 166 -36.39 19.57 -27.39
N PRO A 167 -36.48 20.21 -28.58
CA PRO A 167 -36.53 21.67 -28.70
C PRO A 167 -37.69 22.35 -27.96
N ARG A 168 -38.72 21.60 -27.55
CA ARG A 168 -39.90 22.12 -26.82
C ARG A 168 -39.70 22.18 -25.30
N ARG A 169 -38.66 21.50 -24.78
CA ARG A 169 -38.36 21.38 -23.34
C ARG A 169 -36.94 21.88 -23.03
N PRO A 170 -36.66 23.19 -23.20
CA PRO A 170 -35.33 23.75 -22.94
C PRO A 170 -34.81 23.44 -21.53
N GLU A 171 -35.70 23.31 -20.52
CA GLU A 171 -35.40 22.92 -19.14
C GLU A 171 -34.80 21.52 -18.99
N GLN A 172 -35.07 20.59 -19.93
CA GLN A 172 -34.52 19.23 -19.91
C GLN A 172 -33.23 19.09 -20.75
N ASN A 173 -32.92 20.06 -21.62
CA ASN A 173 -31.72 20.02 -22.46
C ASN A 173 -30.45 20.45 -21.70
N GLU A 174 -29.33 19.80 -22.03
CA GLU A 174 -28.00 20.11 -21.51
C GLU A 174 -27.60 21.57 -21.84
N THR A 175 -27.09 22.33 -20.85
CA THR A 175 -26.63 23.70 -21.09
C THR A 175 -25.50 23.72 -22.13
N SER A 176 -25.77 24.38 -23.25
CA SER A 176 -24.81 24.63 -24.33
C SER A 176 -25.18 25.90 -25.11
N ILE A 177 -24.28 26.41 -25.95
CA ILE A 177 -24.58 27.56 -26.84
C ILE A 177 -25.76 27.30 -27.81
N ALA A 178 -26.15 26.04 -28.02
CA ALA A 178 -27.34 25.68 -28.79
C ALA A 178 -28.67 26.18 -28.16
N LEU A 179 -28.64 26.59 -26.88
CA LEU A 179 -29.77 27.22 -26.17
C LEU A 179 -29.73 28.76 -26.24
N VAL A 180 -28.66 29.38 -26.75
CA VAL A 180 -28.49 30.85 -26.74
C VAL A 180 -29.24 31.49 -27.91
N PRO A 181 -30.15 32.46 -27.68
CA PRO A 181 -30.78 33.21 -28.76
C PRO A 181 -29.76 33.98 -29.60
N ARG A 182 -29.92 33.97 -30.94
CA ARG A 182 -28.98 34.64 -31.86
C ARG A 182 -28.77 36.14 -31.60
N ASN A 183 -29.74 36.79 -30.97
CA ASN A 183 -29.74 38.23 -30.66
C ASN A 183 -29.46 38.49 -29.15
N HIS A 184 -28.75 37.59 -28.45
CA HIS A 184 -28.48 37.75 -27.02
C HIS A 184 -27.50 38.92 -26.74
N PRO A 185 -27.83 39.88 -25.86
CA PRO A 185 -27.03 41.10 -25.69
C PRO A 185 -25.67 40.86 -25.02
N LEU A 186 -25.54 39.80 -24.21
CA LEU A 186 -24.32 39.51 -23.43
C LEU A 186 -23.50 38.32 -23.95
N LEU A 187 -24.08 37.45 -24.79
CA LEU A 187 -23.50 36.16 -25.18
C LEU A 187 -23.36 36.13 -26.70
N GLN A 188 -22.25 36.66 -27.21
CA GLN A 188 -21.97 36.69 -28.64
C GLN A 188 -21.43 35.33 -29.09
N LEU A 189 -22.28 34.53 -29.76
CA LEU A 189 -21.95 33.17 -30.19
C LEU A 189 -20.59 33.06 -30.91
N PRO A 190 -20.21 33.93 -31.88
CA PRO A 190 -18.94 33.81 -32.59
C PRO A 190 -17.71 33.91 -31.67
N ASN A 191 -17.80 34.71 -30.61
CA ASN A 191 -16.70 34.88 -29.65
C ASN A 191 -16.56 33.64 -28.76
N LEU A 192 -17.70 33.07 -28.34
CA LEU A 192 -17.75 31.85 -27.52
C LEU A 192 -17.28 30.63 -28.31
N GLU A 193 -17.67 30.49 -29.58
CA GLU A 193 -17.20 29.41 -30.47
C GLU A 193 -15.68 29.52 -30.74
N ALA A 194 -15.17 30.74 -30.95
CA ALA A 194 -13.74 30.98 -31.10
C ALA A 194 -12.95 30.68 -29.81
N GLU A 195 -13.47 31.13 -28.65
CA GLU A 195 -12.88 30.84 -27.34
C GLU A 195 -12.85 29.33 -27.07
N ALA A 196 -13.97 28.63 -27.24
CA ALA A 196 -14.06 27.19 -27.05
C ALA A 196 -13.10 26.40 -27.95
N SER A 197 -12.92 26.84 -29.20
CA SER A 197 -11.96 26.21 -30.14
C SER A 197 -10.52 26.37 -29.66
N GLY A 198 -10.12 27.59 -29.24
CA GLY A 198 -8.78 27.87 -28.72
C GLY A 198 -8.50 27.22 -27.36
N LEU A 199 -9.51 27.16 -26.48
CA LEU A 199 -9.45 26.43 -25.22
C LEU A 199 -9.32 24.92 -25.43
N LEU A 200 -10.01 24.37 -26.43
CA LEU A 200 -9.84 22.97 -26.82
C LEU A 200 -8.43 22.70 -27.35
N ASP A 201 -7.87 23.57 -28.20
CA ASP A 201 -6.48 23.40 -28.68
C ASP A 201 -5.45 23.49 -27.55
N ARG A 202 -5.61 24.43 -26.61
CA ARG A 202 -4.76 24.53 -25.41
C ARG A 202 -4.92 23.35 -24.45
N LEU A 203 -6.07 22.69 -24.45
CA LEU A 203 -6.29 21.45 -23.68
C LEU A 203 -5.69 20.22 -24.39
N LEU A 204 -5.61 20.23 -25.73
CA LEU A 204 -5.02 19.15 -26.53
C LEU A 204 -3.49 19.30 -26.77
N SER A 205 -2.86 20.44 -26.44
CA SER A 205 -1.40 20.64 -26.56
C SER A 205 -0.60 19.67 -25.68
N VAL A 206 -1.19 19.23 -24.57
CA VAL A 206 -0.67 18.21 -23.64
C VAL A 206 -0.36 16.87 -24.33
N PHE A 207 -0.94 16.61 -25.51
CA PHE A 207 -0.64 15.42 -26.35
C PHE A 207 0.49 15.63 -27.37
N GLN A 208 1.05 16.83 -27.46
CA GLN A 208 2.05 17.25 -28.47
C GLN A 208 3.37 17.74 -27.83
N GLU A 209 3.32 18.30 -26.63
CA GLU A 209 4.48 18.82 -25.88
C GLU A 209 5.54 17.74 -25.59
N ASN A 210 6.83 18.09 -25.65
CA ASN A 210 7.92 17.13 -25.39
C ASN A 210 8.09 16.81 -23.88
N SER A 211 7.77 17.77 -23.01
CA SER A 211 7.93 17.68 -21.55
C SER A 211 6.61 17.28 -20.86
N MET A 212 6.04 16.15 -21.25
CA MET A 212 4.73 15.71 -20.74
C MET A 212 4.78 15.30 -19.27
N ASP A 213 3.96 15.96 -18.45
CA ASP A 213 3.63 15.48 -17.11
C ASP A 213 2.56 14.36 -17.23
N PRO A 214 2.87 13.11 -16.84
CA PRO A 214 1.95 11.99 -17.02
C PRO A 214 0.61 12.16 -16.31
N ILE A 215 0.60 12.88 -15.17
CA ILE A 215 -0.61 13.09 -14.38
C ILE A 215 -1.54 14.08 -15.09
N LEU A 216 -0.98 15.08 -15.80
CA LEU A 216 -1.76 15.99 -16.65
C LEU A 216 -2.25 15.32 -17.94
N VAL A 217 -1.45 14.42 -18.53
CA VAL A 217 -1.88 13.57 -19.67
C VAL A 217 -3.07 12.70 -19.25
N ASP A 218 -2.97 11.95 -18.15
CA ASP A 218 -4.04 11.10 -17.65
C ASP A 218 -5.28 11.92 -17.23
N ALA A 219 -5.11 13.08 -16.59
CA ALA A 219 -6.22 13.98 -16.27
C ALA A 219 -6.94 14.51 -17.53
N THR A 220 -6.17 14.89 -18.56
CA THR A 220 -6.70 15.37 -19.84
C THR A 220 -7.47 14.27 -20.57
N LEU A 221 -6.92 13.06 -20.69
CA LEU A 221 -7.59 11.90 -21.30
C LEU A 221 -8.97 11.64 -20.66
N ASN A 222 -9.03 11.62 -19.32
CA ASN A 222 -10.28 11.39 -18.59
C ASN A 222 -11.29 12.55 -18.73
N CYS A 223 -10.83 13.80 -18.78
CA CYS A 223 -11.68 14.96 -19.02
C CYS A 223 -12.26 14.96 -20.44
N VAL A 224 -11.44 14.63 -21.43
CA VAL A 224 -11.77 14.65 -22.86
C VAL A 224 -12.81 13.59 -23.24
N ALA A 225 -12.89 12.46 -22.50
CA ALA A 225 -13.91 11.43 -22.68
C ALA A 225 -15.33 12.01 -22.79
N ILE A 226 -15.68 12.93 -21.87
CA ILE A 226 -17.01 13.54 -21.82
C ILE A 226 -17.33 14.28 -23.12
N LEU A 227 -16.36 15.03 -23.66
CA LEU A 227 -16.50 15.83 -24.88
C LEU A 227 -16.66 14.97 -26.14
N ILE A 228 -15.98 13.82 -26.23
CA ILE A 228 -16.13 12.86 -27.34
C ILE A 228 -17.59 12.43 -27.50
N ARG A 229 -18.26 12.13 -26.38
CA ARG A 229 -19.67 11.69 -26.38
C ARG A 229 -20.66 12.84 -26.49
N SER A 230 -20.45 13.95 -25.79
CA SER A 230 -21.46 15.02 -25.71
C SER A 230 -21.37 16.05 -26.85
N ARG A 231 -20.25 16.16 -27.57
CA ARG A 231 -20.03 17.19 -28.60
C ARG A 231 -19.45 16.58 -29.90
N PRO A 232 -20.30 15.97 -30.75
CA PRO A 232 -19.87 15.30 -32.00
C PRO A 232 -19.05 16.19 -32.95
N SER A 233 -19.35 17.50 -32.98
CA SER A 233 -18.65 18.50 -33.80
C SER A 233 -17.15 18.59 -33.52
N ILE A 234 -16.73 18.44 -32.26
CA ILE A 234 -15.31 18.47 -31.86
C ILE A 234 -14.71 17.07 -31.62
N SER A 235 -15.54 16.03 -31.50
CA SER A 235 -15.10 14.64 -31.28
C SER A 235 -14.04 14.20 -32.29
N THR A 236 -14.22 14.52 -33.58
CA THR A 236 -13.27 14.18 -34.65
C THR A 236 -11.89 14.86 -34.47
N LYS A 237 -11.87 16.12 -34.01
CA LYS A 237 -10.63 16.89 -33.72
C LYS A 237 -9.90 16.28 -32.52
N ILE A 238 -10.65 15.99 -31.46
CA ILE A 238 -10.20 15.33 -30.23
C ILE A 238 -9.57 13.96 -30.53
N VAL A 239 -10.30 13.08 -31.22
CA VAL A 239 -9.83 11.72 -31.51
C VAL A 239 -8.58 11.77 -32.40
N SER A 240 -8.53 12.68 -33.38
CA SER A 240 -7.32 12.89 -34.20
C SER A 240 -6.08 13.25 -33.34
N ALA A 241 -6.23 14.12 -32.33
CA ALA A 241 -5.13 14.46 -31.42
C ALA A 241 -4.62 13.23 -30.63
N ILE A 242 -5.53 12.41 -30.10
CA ILE A 242 -5.17 11.22 -29.32
C ILE A 242 -4.59 10.10 -30.21
N LEU A 243 -5.05 9.96 -31.46
CA LEU A 243 -4.47 9.03 -32.45
C LEU A 243 -3.02 9.39 -32.84
N ASN A 244 -2.63 10.67 -32.69
CA ASN A 244 -1.27 11.15 -32.88
C ASN A 244 -0.42 11.11 -31.59
N PHE A 245 -1.06 11.00 -30.42
CA PHE A 245 -0.38 10.75 -29.15
C PHE A 245 0.21 9.33 -29.13
N ASN A 246 1.42 9.20 -28.57
CA ASN A 246 2.07 7.90 -28.38
C ASN A 246 2.72 7.86 -26.99
N PRO A 247 2.08 7.20 -26.00
CA PRO A 247 2.61 7.02 -24.64
C PRO A 247 4.04 6.46 -24.61
N MET A 248 4.43 5.67 -25.62
CA MET A 248 5.74 5.03 -25.68
C MET A 248 6.87 5.98 -26.13
N LYS A 249 6.59 7.23 -26.52
CA LYS A 249 7.66 8.22 -26.88
C LYS A 249 8.65 8.46 -25.73
N GLN A 250 8.16 8.41 -24.48
CA GLN A 250 9.02 8.54 -23.30
C GLN A 250 9.94 7.33 -23.06
N ALA A 251 9.76 6.21 -23.79
CA ALA A 251 10.59 5.02 -23.64
C ALA A 251 12.02 5.18 -24.17
N ASN A 252 12.30 6.26 -24.91
CA ASN A 252 13.63 6.59 -25.43
C ASN A 252 14.57 7.17 -24.35
N ALA A 253 14.05 7.51 -23.16
CA ALA A 253 14.83 7.94 -22.00
C ALA A 253 15.34 6.71 -21.20
N PRO A 254 16.46 6.81 -20.45
CA PRO A 254 16.97 5.71 -19.63
C PRO A 254 15.88 5.13 -18.71
N MET A 255 15.72 3.82 -18.78
CA MET A 255 14.58 3.12 -18.18
C MET A 255 14.72 2.93 -16.68
N THR A 256 14.17 3.87 -15.92
CA THR A 256 13.92 3.71 -14.49
C THR A 256 12.60 2.96 -14.25
N PRO A 257 12.43 2.24 -13.11
CA PRO A 257 11.15 1.64 -12.75
C PRO A 257 9.99 2.64 -12.71
N ARG A 258 10.27 3.89 -12.29
CA ARG A 258 9.31 5.01 -12.31
C ARG A 258 8.83 5.31 -13.74
N ASN A 259 9.74 5.36 -14.72
CA ASN A 259 9.40 5.61 -16.12
C ASN A 259 8.56 4.45 -16.71
N MET A 260 8.86 3.20 -16.34
CA MET A 260 8.04 2.04 -16.75
C MET A 260 6.60 2.11 -16.21
N VAL A 261 6.41 2.54 -14.96
CA VAL A 261 5.06 2.73 -14.37
C VAL A 261 4.32 3.89 -15.04
N ILE A 262 5.01 5.02 -15.26
CA ILE A 262 4.48 6.19 -15.97
C ILE A 262 3.96 5.82 -17.36
N VAL A 263 4.78 5.13 -18.16
CA VAL A 263 4.40 4.70 -19.51
C VAL A 263 3.24 3.71 -19.45
N ARG A 264 3.20 2.79 -18.48
CA ARG A 264 2.05 1.89 -18.27
C ARG A 264 0.75 2.61 -17.91
N SER A 265 0.82 3.72 -17.16
CA SER A 265 -0.37 4.52 -16.81
C SER A 265 -0.99 5.15 -18.06
N MET A 266 -0.24 6.01 -18.76
CA MET A 266 -0.71 6.72 -19.95
C MET A 266 -1.14 5.76 -21.06
N GLU A 267 -0.46 4.63 -21.22
CA GLU A 267 -0.84 3.56 -22.15
C GLU A 267 -2.21 2.96 -21.76
N ARG A 268 -2.37 2.52 -20.49
CA ARG A 268 -3.63 1.95 -19.97
C ARG A 268 -4.80 2.94 -20.11
N THR A 269 -4.62 4.19 -19.70
CA THR A 269 -5.66 5.24 -19.80
C THR A 269 -6.04 5.50 -21.25
N THR A 270 -5.06 5.66 -22.14
CA THR A 270 -5.30 5.88 -23.57
C THR A 270 -6.04 4.70 -24.21
N ARG A 271 -5.64 3.45 -23.90
CA ARG A 271 -6.33 2.24 -24.39
C ARG A 271 -7.76 2.14 -23.84
N ALA A 272 -7.97 2.47 -22.57
CA ALA A 272 -9.29 2.46 -21.94
C ALA A 272 -10.21 3.50 -22.61
N LEU A 273 -9.75 4.74 -22.77
CA LEU A 273 -10.48 5.82 -23.44
C LEU A 273 -10.87 5.46 -24.88
N MET A 274 -9.93 4.93 -25.66
CA MET A 274 -10.18 4.56 -27.06
C MET A 274 -11.16 3.38 -27.20
N ARG A 275 -11.14 2.41 -26.27
CA ARG A 275 -12.16 1.33 -26.22
C ARG A 275 -13.52 1.83 -25.78
N TRP A 276 -13.55 2.71 -24.77
CA TRP A 276 -14.78 3.35 -24.30
C TRP A 276 -15.42 4.19 -25.41
N ALA A 277 -14.64 4.94 -26.18
CA ALA A 277 -15.14 5.74 -27.30
C ALA A 277 -15.85 4.89 -28.37
N LEU A 278 -15.34 3.70 -28.68
CA LEU A 278 -16.00 2.75 -29.60
C LEU A 278 -17.34 2.22 -29.04
N ARG A 279 -17.44 1.99 -27.72
CA ARG A 279 -18.70 1.57 -27.06
C ARG A 279 -19.70 2.72 -26.93
N ALA A 280 -19.23 3.92 -26.57
CA ALA A 280 -20.06 5.07 -26.19
C ALA A 280 -20.50 5.95 -27.38
N VAL A 281 -19.84 5.83 -28.54
CA VAL A 281 -20.21 6.51 -29.79
C VAL A 281 -20.16 5.49 -30.95
N PRO A 282 -21.17 4.61 -31.08
CA PRO A 282 -21.25 3.69 -32.21
C PRO A 282 -21.29 4.45 -33.55
N ASN A 283 -20.67 3.90 -34.59
CA ASN A 283 -20.49 4.52 -35.91
C ASN A 283 -19.64 5.81 -35.90
N HIS A 284 -18.68 5.97 -34.98
CA HIS A 284 -17.78 7.13 -34.98
C HIS A 284 -16.98 7.24 -36.31
N PRO A 285 -16.88 8.42 -36.96
CA PRO A 285 -16.23 8.57 -38.29
C PRO A 285 -14.75 8.17 -38.38
N MET A 286 -14.10 7.91 -37.25
CA MET A 286 -12.70 7.44 -37.18
C MET A 286 -12.55 6.01 -36.61
N GLU A 287 -13.64 5.25 -36.44
CA GLU A 287 -13.63 3.90 -35.83
C GLU A 287 -12.48 3.00 -36.32
N GLN A 288 -12.34 2.83 -37.64
CA GLN A 288 -11.28 2.00 -38.23
C GLN A 288 -9.87 2.49 -37.85
N LYS A 289 -9.68 3.81 -37.67
CA LYS A 289 -8.40 4.39 -37.20
C LYS A 289 -8.18 4.15 -35.71
N ILE A 290 -9.25 4.17 -34.90
CA ILE A 290 -9.21 3.83 -33.47
C ILE A 290 -8.84 2.36 -33.28
N GLN A 291 -9.47 1.45 -34.04
CA GLN A 291 -9.16 0.01 -34.01
C GLN A 291 -7.70 -0.25 -34.42
N GLY A 292 -7.23 0.34 -35.51
CA GLY A 292 -5.82 0.24 -35.94
C GLY A 292 -4.81 0.85 -34.96
N TYR A 293 -5.17 1.93 -34.27
CA TYR A 293 -4.35 2.51 -33.21
C TYR A 293 -4.29 1.60 -31.97
N LEU A 294 -5.42 1.04 -31.54
CA LEU A 294 -5.49 0.07 -30.43
C LEU A 294 -4.62 -1.17 -30.70
N MET A 295 -4.61 -1.66 -31.94
CA MET A 295 -3.74 -2.76 -32.37
C MET A 295 -2.26 -2.38 -32.26
N ARG A 296 -1.87 -1.19 -32.77
CA ARG A 296 -0.50 -0.67 -32.68
C ARG A 296 -0.04 -0.48 -31.23
N LEU A 297 -0.92 0.04 -30.37
CA LEU A 297 -0.66 0.25 -28.94
C LEU A 297 -0.59 -1.07 -28.15
N GLN A 298 -1.27 -2.12 -28.62
CA GLN A 298 -1.10 -3.47 -28.10
C GLN A 298 0.24 -4.08 -28.54
N GLN A 299 0.61 -3.94 -29.82
CA GLN A 299 1.89 -4.42 -30.37
C GLN A 299 3.10 -3.77 -29.69
N SER A 300 3.09 -2.44 -29.53
CA SER A 300 4.19 -1.71 -28.87
C SER A 300 4.33 -2.11 -27.40
N ARG A 301 3.22 -2.29 -26.67
CA ARG A 301 3.22 -2.87 -25.32
C ARG A 301 3.83 -4.27 -25.29
N THR A 302 3.46 -5.15 -26.23
CA THR A 302 3.99 -6.54 -26.24
C THR A 302 5.48 -6.59 -26.57
N ALA A 303 5.97 -5.78 -27.51
CA ALA A 303 7.41 -5.66 -27.75
C ALA A 303 8.13 -5.15 -26.48
N PHE A 304 7.69 -4.00 -25.96
CA PHE A 304 8.37 -3.29 -24.87
C PHE A 304 8.39 -4.04 -23.52
N PHE A 305 7.46 -4.97 -23.26
CA PHE A 305 7.40 -5.72 -22.00
C PHE A 305 7.70 -7.23 -22.11
N SER A 306 8.10 -7.77 -23.28
CA SER A 306 8.41 -9.20 -23.44
C SER A 306 9.90 -9.56 -23.36
N GLU A 307 10.82 -8.61 -23.60
CA GLU A 307 12.26 -8.90 -23.64
C GLU A 307 12.83 -9.48 -22.33
N SER A 308 12.21 -9.17 -21.17
CA SER A 308 12.64 -9.68 -19.87
C SER A 308 12.47 -11.19 -19.67
N THR A 309 11.73 -11.89 -20.55
CA THR A 309 11.47 -13.34 -20.41
C THR A 309 11.57 -14.14 -21.72
N ALA A 310 11.54 -13.50 -22.89
CA ALA A 310 11.52 -14.20 -24.17
C ALA A 310 12.87 -14.81 -24.61
N GLN A 311 14.01 -14.19 -24.26
CA GLN A 311 15.35 -14.56 -24.76
C GLN A 311 15.96 -15.85 -24.13
N LYS A 312 15.15 -16.78 -23.61
CA LYS A 312 15.60 -18.09 -23.10
C LYS A 312 15.07 -19.29 -23.88
N ARG A 313 14.96 -19.14 -25.21
CA ARG A 313 14.87 -20.26 -26.17
C ARG A 313 15.77 -19.96 -27.37
N PRO A 314 16.83 -20.75 -27.64
CA PRO A 314 17.46 -20.75 -28.94
C PRO A 314 16.45 -21.28 -29.96
N ALA A 315 16.15 -20.51 -31.01
CA ALA A 315 15.61 -21.06 -32.24
C ALA A 315 16.77 -21.61 -33.08
N GLU A 316 16.49 -22.58 -33.94
CA GLU A 316 17.51 -23.20 -34.81
C GLU A 316 18.03 -22.20 -35.87
N PRO A 317 19.28 -22.36 -36.33
CA PRO A 317 19.94 -21.34 -37.13
C PRO A 317 19.51 -21.38 -38.60
N THR A 318 18.85 -20.32 -39.07
CA THR A 318 18.74 -20.00 -40.49
C THR A 318 19.79 -18.95 -40.87
N ASP A 319 20.39 -19.10 -42.04
CA ASP A 319 21.56 -18.35 -42.54
C ASP A 319 21.37 -16.81 -42.55
N GLY A 320 22.46 -16.06 -42.36
CA GLY A 320 22.43 -14.61 -42.14
C GLY A 320 23.75 -13.96 -41.67
N LEU A 321 24.87 -14.24 -42.35
CA LEU A 321 26.15 -13.57 -42.07
C LEU A 321 26.17 -12.09 -42.51
N ASP A 322 26.10 -11.12 -41.57
CA ASP A 322 27.04 -9.96 -41.57
C ASP A 322 26.99 -9.00 -40.36
N ASP A 323 25.87 -8.84 -39.64
CA ASP A 323 25.70 -7.73 -38.67
C ASP A 323 26.75 -7.68 -37.54
N ALA A 324 27.28 -8.83 -37.12
CA ALA A 324 28.27 -8.95 -36.06
C ALA A 324 29.58 -8.16 -36.30
N LYS A 325 29.87 -7.74 -37.54
CA LYS A 325 31.03 -6.89 -37.86
C LYS A 325 30.75 -5.38 -37.78
N ARG A 326 29.52 -4.93 -38.03
CA ARG A 326 29.20 -3.48 -38.03
C ARG A 326 29.17 -2.88 -36.62
N GLN A 327 28.77 -3.65 -35.62
CA GLN A 327 28.51 -3.14 -34.28
C GLN A 327 29.77 -2.96 -33.38
N ARG A 328 30.97 -3.23 -33.91
CA ARG A 328 32.27 -3.02 -33.21
C ARG A 328 32.97 -1.68 -33.51
N LEU A 329 32.39 -0.83 -34.36
CA LEU A 329 33.00 0.44 -34.81
C LEU A 329 32.41 1.72 -34.15
N MET A 330 31.39 1.58 -33.31
CA MET A 330 30.88 2.67 -32.47
C MET A 330 31.40 2.45 -31.04
N GLY A 331 32.11 3.43 -30.48
CA GLY A 331 32.77 3.29 -29.18
C GLY A 331 31.80 2.95 -28.05
N ALA A 332 32.08 1.90 -27.29
CA ALA A 332 31.28 1.51 -26.15
C ALA A 332 31.47 2.52 -25.00
N THR A 333 30.42 3.27 -24.66
CA THR A 333 30.43 4.18 -23.51
C THR A 333 30.64 3.38 -22.22
N ARG A 334 31.64 3.78 -21.42
CA ARG A 334 31.94 3.14 -20.13
C ARG A 334 30.75 3.34 -19.19
N LYS A 335 30.21 2.24 -18.66
CA LYS A 335 29.17 2.28 -17.63
C LYS A 335 29.85 2.25 -16.26
N TYR A 336 29.49 3.19 -15.40
CA TYR A 336 29.93 3.23 -14.00
C TYR A 336 28.89 2.57 -13.09
N PRO A 337 29.30 1.95 -11.97
CA PRO A 337 28.37 1.32 -11.04
C PRO A 337 27.42 2.35 -10.38
N PRO A 338 26.20 1.95 -9.99
CA PRO A 338 25.28 2.80 -9.25
C PRO A 338 25.79 3.10 -7.83
N MET A 339 25.25 4.14 -7.19
CA MET A 339 25.51 4.41 -5.77
C MET A 339 24.92 3.30 -4.87
N PRO A 340 25.59 2.94 -3.76
CA PRO A 340 25.00 2.08 -2.74
C PRO A 340 23.80 2.75 -2.03
N PRO A 341 22.93 1.95 -1.38
CA PRO A 341 21.90 2.48 -0.49
C PRO A 341 22.53 3.11 0.77
N PRO A 342 21.90 4.13 1.39
CA PRO A 342 22.43 4.78 2.58
C PRO A 342 22.52 3.83 3.79
N PRO A 343 23.44 4.08 4.75
CA PRO A 343 24.25 5.29 4.94
C PRO A 343 25.39 5.43 3.91
N ASN A 344 25.59 6.65 3.39
CA ASN A 344 26.50 6.94 2.28
C ASN A 344 27.69 7.81 2.73
N THR A 345 28.87 7.19 2.81
CA THR A 345 30.18 7.84 3.08
C THR A 345 30.74 8.54 1.83
N PHE A 346 31.55 9.60 2.03
CA PHE A 346 32.20 10.36 0.94
C PHE A 346 33.04 9.49 -0.02
N SER A 347 33.64 8.40 0.45
CA SER A 347 34.41 7.45 -0.39
C SER A 347 33.58 6.93 -1.57
N HIS A 348 32.36 6.44 -1.30
CA HIS A 348 31.48 5.84 -2.31
C HIS A 348 31.08 6.81 -3.43
N LEU A 349 31.12 8.12 -3.19
CA LEU A 349 30.87 9.13 -4.21
C LEU A 349 31.90 9.06 -5.35
N PHE A 350 33.17 8.85 -5.00
CA PHE A 350 34.31 8.77 -5.92
C PHE A 350 34.62 7.34 -6.40
N THR A 351 34.05 6.30 -5.79
CA THR A 351 34.25 4.89 -6.21
C THR A 351 33.62 4.62 -7.58
N LEU A 352 34.40 4.77 -8.64
CA LEU A 352 33.98 4.49 -10.03
C LEU A 352 34.41 3.11 -10.56
N THR A 353 35.23 2.36 -9.82
CA THR A 353 35.59 0.97 -10.16
C THR A 353 34.70 -0.06 -9.46
N GLU A 354 34.50 -1.21 -10.11
CA GLU A 354 33.86 -2.40 -9.57
C GLU A 354 34.85 -3.34 -8.84
N ASP A 355 36.17 -3.08 -8.94
CA ASP A 355 37.23 -3.91 -8.37
C ASP A 355 37.31 -3.82 -6.82
N THR A 356 36.79 -4.84 -6.13
CA THR A 356 36.78 -4.91 -4.65
C THR A 356 38.16 -4.74 -4.02
N SER A 357 39.23 -5.21 -4.68
CA SER A 357 40.61 -5.07 -4.19
C SER A 357 41.11 -3.62 -4.20
N LEU A 358 40.74 -2.82 -5.20
CA LEU A 358 41.07 -1.40 -5.28
C LEU A 358 40.19 -0.57 -4.33
N GLN A 359 38.96 -1.01 -4.06
CA GLN A 359 38.08 -0.39 -3.05
C GLN A 359 38.56 -0.58 -1.61
N GLN A 360 39.41 -1.59 -1.35
CA GLN A 360 39.99 -1.90 -0.04
C GLN A 360 41.41 -1.34 0.16
N PHE A 361 41.99 -0.70 -0.87
CA PHE A 361 43.36 -0.18 -0.82
C PHE A 361 43.41 1.23 -0.18
N ASP A 362 44.09 1.36 0.95
CA ASP A 362 44.30 2.65 1.61
C ASP A 362 45.49 3.41 0.98
N VAL A 363 45.16 4.48 0.25
CA VAL A 363 46.13 5.36 -0.41
C VAL A 363 47.00 6.15 0.58
N THR A 364 46.58 6.31 1.84
CA THR A 364 47.37 7.02 2.87
C THR A 364 48.65 6.28 3.27
N LEU A 365 48.75 4.99 2.92
CA LEU A 365 49.95 4.18 3.12
C LEU A 365 51.05 4.45 2.07
N LEU A 366 50.79 5.27 1.04
CA LEU A 366 51.75 5.61 -0.01
C LEU A 366 52.47 6.95 0.27
N PRO A 367 53.82 7.00 0.14
CA PRO A 367 54.56 8.26 0.18
C PRO A 367 54.10 9.27 -0.88
N ALA A 368 53.96 10.54 -0.49
CA ALA A 368 53.41 11.62 -1.34
C ALA A 368 54.19 11.82 -2.66
N ASP A 369 55.51 11.61 -2.66
CA ASP A 369 56.36 11.71 -3.84
C ASP A 369 56.02 10.64 -4.90
N ILE A 370 55.63 9.43 -4.44
CA ILE A 370 55.19 8.35 -5.32
C ILE A 370 53.80 8.67 -5.87
N VAL A 371 52.86 9.11 -5.01
CA VAL A 371 51.49 9.47 -5.42
C VAL A 371 51.51 10.58 -6.48
N SER A 372 52.24 11.67 -6.22
CA SER A 372 52.34 12.82 -7.15
C SER A 372 52.99 12.44 -8.49
N THR A 373 54.07 11.65 -8.48
CA THR A 373 54.71 11.13 -9.69
C THR A 373 53.74 10.26 -10.50
N VAL A 374 53.07 9.30 -9.86
CA VAL A 374 52.11 8.39 -10.51
C VAL A 374 50.89 9.15 -11.05
N THR A 375 50.32 10.09 -10.29
CA THR A 375 49.20 10.93 -10.77
C THR A 375 49.61 11.77 -11.98
N THR A 376 50.84 12.30 -12.02
CA THR A 376 51.33 13.08 -13.17
C THR A 376 51.48 12.22 -14.42
N VAL A 377 52.04 11.01 -14.30
CA VAL A 377 52.18 10.06 -15.42
C VAL A 377 50.81 9.58 -15.90
N LEU A 378 49.86 9.29 -15.00
CA LEU A 378 48.50 8.89 -15.38
C LEU A 378 47.76 10.03 -16.10
N LEU A 379 47.83 11.27 -15.62
CA LEU A 379 47.20 12.42 -16.27
C LEU A 379 47.72 12.70 -17.69
N GLN A 380 48.95 12.28 -18.02
CA GLN A 380 49.50 12.36 -19.39
C GLN A 380 48.97 11.27 -20.34
N HIS A 381 48.39 10.18 -19.81
CA HIS A 381 47.94 9.02 -20.59
C HIS A 381 46.42 8.77 -20.52
N VAL A 382 45.68 9.48 -19.66
CA VAL A 382 44.23 9.44 -19.58
C VAL A 382 43.61 10.28 -20.69
N ASP A 383 42.73 9.65 -21.49
CA ASP A 383 41.90 10.36 -22.47
C ASP A 383 40.95 11.35 -21.78
N ALA A 384 40.95 12.60 -22.26
CA ALA A 384 40.18 13.70 -21.70
C ALA A 384 38.67 13.45 -21.73
N ALA A 385 38.13 12.84 -22.80
CA ALA A 385 36.70 12.52 -22.87
C ALA A 385 36.32 11.50 -21.79
N SER A 386 37.15 10.47 -21.58
CA SER A 386 36.94 9.50 -20.50
C SER A 386 37.07 10.07 -19.08
N LEU A 387 37.80 11.18 -18.91
CA LEU A 387 37.90 11.92 -17.65
C LEU A 387 36.66 12.80 -17.41
N ASP A 388 36.17 13.49 -18.45
CA ASP A 388 34.93 14.27 -18.38
C ASP A 388 33.71 13.39 -18.09
N ASP A 389 33.61 12.20 -18.70
CA ASP A 389 32.57 11.21 -18.39
C ASP A 389 32.61 10.78 -16.91
N ALA A 390 33.79 10.53 -16.36
CA ALA A 390 33.99 10.20 -14.95
C ALA A 390 33.57 11.35 -14.02
N ILE A 391 33.98 12.59 -14.33
CA ILE A 391 33.61 13.79 -13.57
C ILE A 391 32.08 14.02 -13.62
N ASN A 392 31.45 13.82 -14.78
CA ASN A 392 30.01 13.95 -14.94
C ASN A 392 29.25 12.86 -14.16
N ALA A 393 29.74 11.62 -14.11
CA ALA A 393 29.16 10.57 -13.27
C ALA A 393 29.20 10.94 -11.78
N ILE A 394 30.35 11.44 -11.28
CA ILE A 394 30.49 11.90 -9.88
C ILE A 394 29.55 13.08 -9.60
N ARG A 395 29.44 14.05 -10.52
CA ARG A 395 28.52 15.20 -10.40
C ARG A 395 27.05 14.76 -10.32
N GLN A 396 26.65 13.74 -11.08
CA GLN A 396 25.30 13.16 -11.01
C GLN A 396 25.04 12.46 -9.67
N ARG A 397 26.02 11.70 -9.16
CA ARG A 397 25.94 11.05 -7.82
C ARG A 397 25.76 12.07 -6.70
N TYR A 398 26.54 13.17 -6.74
CA TYR A 398 26.41 14.27 -5.76
C TYR A 398 25.03 14.94 -5.81
N ALA A 399 24.53 15.27 -7.01
CA ALA A 399 23.21 15.85 -7.21
C ALA A 399 22.06 14.91 -6.80
N HIS A 400 22.26 13.59 -6.84
CA HIS A 400 21.32 12.60 -6.31
C HIS A 400 21.29 12.61 -4.78
N LEU A 401 22.45 12.64 -4.11
CA LEU A 401 22.51 12.75 -2.65
C LEU A 401 21.89 14.05 -2.15
N GLN A 402 22.18 15.19 -2.76
CA GLN A 402 21.57 16.48 -2.39
C GLN A 402 20.03 16.46 -2.44
N LYS A 403 19.44 15.71 -3.39
CA LYS A 403 17.98 15.52 -3.51
C LYS A 403 17.41 14.54 -2.47
N MET A 404 18.23 13.65 -1.91
CA MET A 404 17.83 12.77 -0.80
C MET A 404 17.96 13.45 0.57
N THR A 405 18.92 14.38 0.74
CA THR A 405 19.10 15.13 1.99
C THR A 405 18.05 16.23 2.17
N GLN A 406 17.38 16.67 1.10
CA GLN A 406 16.19 17.51 1.23
C GLN A 406 15.02 16.68 1.77
N THR A 407 14.59 16.99 3.00
CA THR A 407 13.49 16.30 3.70
C THR A 407 12.17 16.46 2.95
N THR A 408 11.74 15.43 2.23
CA THR A 408 10.38 15.33 1.70
C THR A 408 9.40 15.32 2.87
N ARG A 409 8.69 16.43 3.10
CA ARG A 409 7.64 16.49 4.12
C ARG A 409 6.58 15.43 3.82
N VAL A 410 6.34 14.53 4.78
CA VAL A 410 5.26 13.56 4.72
C VAL A 410 3.92 14.33 4.75
N PRO A 411 2.97 14.09 3.84
CA PRO A 411 1.63 14.66 3.95
C PRO A 411 0.88 14.06 5.15
N GLU A 412 0.40 14.89 6.07
CA GLU A 412 -0.30 14.48 7.30
C GLU A 412 -1.73 13.95 7.09
N VAL A 413 -2.16 13.73 5.85
CA VAL A 413 -3.52 13.27 5.52
C VAL A 413 -3.47 12.00 4.66
N PRO A 414 -4.03 10.87 5.13
CA PRO A 414 -4.22 9.69 4.30
C PRO A 414 -5.13 10.01 3.11
N LEU A 415 -4.69 9.69 1.88
CA LEU A 415 -5.57 9.79 0.72
C LEU A 415 -6.67 8.73 0.80
N LEU A 416 -7.91 9.15 1.08
CA LEU A 416 -9.07 8.43 0.62
C LEU A 416 -9.05 8.46 -0.92
N GLY A 417 -8.73 7.32 -1.53
CA GLY A 417 -8.82 7.12 -2.97
C GLY A 417 -10.22 6.61 -3.34
N PRO A 418 -11.09 7.40 -3.97
CA PRO A 418 -12.37 6.91 -4.46
C PRO A 418 -12.15 6.13 -5.76
N THR A 419 -12.65 4.90 -5.81
CA THR A 419 -13.36 4.29 -6.96
C THR A 419 -13.82 2.90 -6.53
N GLY A 420 -15.06 2.80 -6.05
CA GLY A 420 -15.90 1.72 -6.54
C GLY A 420 -16.18 2.03 -8.01
N ILE A 421 -15.91 1.07 -8.88
CA ILE A 421 -16.43 1.02 -10.26
C ILE A 421 -16.94 -0.40 -10.39
N ASP A 422 -18.18 -0.53 -10.81
CA ASP A 422 -18.86 -1.81 -10.95
C ASP A 422 -18.20 -2.66 -12.05
N ASP A 423 -17.91 -3.91 -11.72
CA ASP A 423 -17.80 -4.98 -12.72
C ASP A 423 -19.21 -5.55 -12.94
N GLU A 424 -20.15 -4.72 -13.42
CA GLU A 424 -21.44 -5.16 -13.97
C GLU A 424 -21.27 -5.59 -15.44
N ASP A 425 -21.25 -6.90 -15.68
CA ASP A 425 -21.58 -7.56 -16.94
C ASP A 425 -22.30 -8.90 -16.57
N ASP A 426 -23.20 -9.38 -17.42
CA ASP A 426 -23.85 -10.71 -17.40
C ASP A 426 -24.84 -11.09 -16.26
N TYR A 427 -26.06 -10.52 -16.29
CA TYR A 427 -27.29 -11.28 -15.94
C TYR A 427 -28.46 -10.91 -16.87
N ASP A 428 -28.93 -11.88 -17.66
CA ASP A 428 -30.07 -11.76 -18.59
C ASP A 428 -31.20 -12.72 -18.15
N PRO A 429 -32.38 -12.19 -17.74
CA PRO A 429 -33.52 -13.00 -17.34
C PRO A 429 -34.77 -12.81 -18.22
N GLU A 430 -34.68 -12.84 -19.55
CA GLU A 430 -35.88 -13.16 -20.37
C GLU A 430 -36.30 -14.64 -20.20
N LEU A 431 -36.93 -14.99 -19.07
CA LEU A 431 -37.77 -16.19 -19.01
C LEU A 431 -38.93 -16.11 -17.98
N ALA A 432 -40.14 -16.30 -18.50
CA ALA A 432 -41.37 -16.71 -17.80
C ALA A 432 -41.85 -15.87 -16.58
N ALA A 433 -42.73 -14.90 -16.84
CA ALA A 433 -43.68 -14.44 -15.83
C ALA A 433 -44.79 -15.49 -15.61
N THR A 434 -45.08 -15.86 -14.35
CA THR A 434 -46.35 -16.53 -13.96
C THR A 434 -46.68 -16.33 -12.48
N SER A 435 -47.97 -16.07 -12.22
CA SER A 435 -48.75 -16.30 -10.98
C SER A 435 -48.19 -15.83 -9.62
N ASP A 436 -48.79 -14.75 -9.13
CA ASP A 436 -49.34 -14.53 -7.78
C ASP A 436 -49.00 -15.52 -6.65
N HIS A 437 -48.65 -14.96 -5.48
CA HIS A 437 -49.40 -15.24 -4.25
C HIS A 437 -49.28 -14.08 -3.25
N ALA A 438 -50.42 -13.54 -2.80
CA ALA A 438 -50.47 -12.41 -1.87
C ALA A 438 -50.57 -12.87 -0.40
N LEU A 439 -49.95 -12.13 0.54
CA LEU A 439 -50.19 -12.25 1.98
C LEU A 439 -50.00 -10.91 2.74
N SER A 440 -51.07 -10.51 3.45
CA SER A 440 -51.14 -9.57 4.60
C SER A 440 -50.50 -8.17 4.52
N GLN A 441 -51.34 -7.15 4.28
CA GLN A 441 -51.07 -5.72 4.53
C GLN A 441 -51.54 -5.25 5.93
N THR A 442 -51.27 -6.02 6.99
CA THR A 442 -51.93 -5.85 8.30
C THR A 442 -51.08 -5.30 9.44
N THR A 443 -49.78 -5.09 9.24
CA THR A 443 -48.85 -4.64 10.31
C THR A 443 -48.64 -3.13 10.35
N GLU A 444 -48.59 -2.46 9.20
CA GLU A 444 -48.21 -1.03 9.11
C GLU A 444 -49.28 -0.11 9.73
N LYS A 445 -50.56 -0.34 9.43
CA LYS A 445 -51.69 0.43 9.96
C LYS A 445 -51.86 0.36 11.49
N ALA A 446 -51.30 -0.66 12.15
CA ALA A 446 -51.39 -0.79 13.60
C ALA A 446 -50.38 0.10 14.35
N LEU A 447 -49.36 0.63 13.66
CA LEU A 447 -48.35 1.53 14.24
C LEU A 447 -48.79 3.01 14.18
N GLU A 448 -49.50 3.41 13.13
CA GLU A 448 -49.92 4.81 12.92
C GLU A 448 -50.94 5.31 13.96
N GLU A 449 -51.88 4.46 14.40
CA GLU A 449 -52.93 4.87 15.36
C GLU A 449 -52.44 5.04 16.81
N LEU A 450 -51.16 4.76 17.10
CA LEU A 450 -50.56 4.94 18.44
C LEU A 450 -49.70 6.23 18.56
N ALA A 451 -49.55 7.00 17.49
CA ALA A 451 -48.74 8.22 17.48
C ALA A 451 -49.45 9.39 18.19
N GLN A 452 -49.19 9.58 19.48
CA GLN A 452 -49.61 10.79 20.22
C GLN A 452 -48.88 12.04 19.70
N PRO A 453 -49.51 13.23 19.70
CA PRO A 453 -48.88 14.46 19.22
C PRO A 453 -47.66 14.83 20.07
N ALA A 454 -46.55 15.15 19.40
CA ALA A 454 -45.28 15.42 20.06
C ALA A 454 -45.34 16.68 20.95
N ILE A 455 -45.12 16.48 22.24
CA ILE A 455 -44.82 17.57 23.18
C ILE A 455 -43.33 17.88 23.04
N GLU A 456 -42.98 19.15 22.82
CA GLU A 456 -41.60 19.61 22.63
C GLU A 456 -40.78 19.49 23.94
N LEU A 457 -40.22 18.31 24.16
CA LEU A 457 -39.11 18.12 25.09
C LEU A 457 -37.81 18.61 24.43
N GLY A 458 -37.01 19.38 25.16
CA GLY A 458 -35.64 19.71 24.77
C GLY A 458 -34.76 18.46 24.64
N PRO A 459 -33.52 18.59 24.14
CA PRO A 459 -32.68 17.45 23.74
C PRO A 459 -32.49 16.43 24.88
N PHE A 460 -33.29 15.37 24.83
CA PHE A 460 -33.29 14.28 25.79
C PHE A 460 -32.17 13.30 25.42
N GLU A 461 -30.95 13.58 25.89
CA GLU A 461 -29.91 12.57 25.88
C GLU A 461 -30.35 11.40 26.76
N LEU A 462 -30.61 10.26 26.12
CA LEU A 462 -30.77 8.98 26.82
C LEU A 462 -29.56 8.80 27.75
N PRO A 463 -29.75 8.48 29.04
CA PRO A 463 -28.63 8.21 29.93
C PRO A 463 -27.80 7.09 29.32
N LYS A 464 -26.50 7.35 29.11
CA LYS A 464 -25.59 6.40 28.47
C LYS A 464 -25.70 5.06 29.20
N PRO A 465 -25.80 3.93 28.48
CA PRO A 465 -25.95 2.62 29.13
C PRO A 465 -24.81 2.42 30.12
N PRO A 466 -25.07 1.76 31.27
CA PRO A 466 -24.04 1.51 32.26
C PRO A 466 -22.85 0.82 31.59
N PRO A 467 -21.60 1.23 31.87
CA PRO A 467 -20.43 0.61 31.25
C PRO A 467 -20.41 -0.88 31.60
N LEU A 468 -20.27 -1.72 30.57
CA LEU A 468 -20.15 -3.16 30.74
C LEU A 468 -19.01 -3.47 31.71
N SER A 469 -19.25 -4.36 32.67
CA SER A 469 -18.19 -4.84 33.56
C SER A 469 -17.09 -5.54 32.77
N SER A 470 -15.87 -5.59 33.31
CA SER A 470 -14.75 -6.29 32.69
C SER A 470 -15.04 -7.78 32.43
N VAL A 471 -15.92 -8.39 33.23
CA VAL A 471 -16.41 -9.77 33.04
C VAL A 471 -17.38 -9.86 31.85
N GLU A 472 -18.34 -8.93 31.74
CA GLU A 472 -19.25 -8.90 30.58
C GLU A 472 -18.50 -8.62 29.27
N VAL A 473 -17.56 -7.66 29.27
CA VAL A 473 -16.67 -7.38 28.13
C VAL A 473 -15.87 -8.63 27.74
N ALA A 474 -15.33 -9.37 28.70
CA ALA A 474 -14.66 -10.64 28.45
C ALA A 474 -15.58 -11.67 27.79
N THR A 475 -16.78 -11.90 28.33
CA THR A 475 -17.73 -12.88 27.75
C THR A 475 -18.21 -12.47 26.35
N LEU A 476 -18.42 -11.18 26.11
CA LEU A 476 -18.81 -10.65 24.80
C LEU A 476 -17.67 -10.75 23.78
N ALA A 477 -16.42 -10.56 24.22
CA ALA A 477 -15.23 -10.78 23.40
C ALA A 477 -15.11 -12.25 23.00
N ASP A 478 -15.27 -13.19 23.94
CA ASP A 478 -15.20 -14.63 23.67
C ASP A 478 -16.29 -15.08 22.68
N GLN A 479 -17.53 -14.59 22.87
CA GLN A 479 -18.64 -14.83 21.93
C GLN A 479 -18.35 -14.24 20.54
N THR A 480 -17.85 -13.00 20.48
CA THR A 480 -17.52 -12.32 19.21
C THR A 480 -16.40 -13.04 18.46
N ILE A 481 -15.34 -13.45 19.16
CA ILE A 481 -14.26 -14.27 18.59
C ILE A 481 -14.85 -15.58 18.06
N GLY A 482 -15.65 -16.28 18.87
CA GLY A 482 -16.34 -17.51 18.47
C GLY A 482 -17.16 -17.36 17.19
N HIS A 483 -17.99 -16.31 17.09
CA HIS A 483 -18.80 -16.03 15.90
C HIS A 483 -17.95 -15.74 14.66
N VAL A 484 -16.85 -14.98 14.77
CA VAL A 484 -15.96 -14.71 13.62
C VAL A 484 -15.21 -15.98 13.19
N PHE A 485 -14.79 -16.85 14.11
CA PHE A 485 -14.22 -18.15 13.75
C PHE A 485 -15.25 -19.10 13.11
N GLN A 486 -16.50 -19.11 13.58
CA GLN A 486 -17.59 -19.84 12.94
C GLN A 486 -17.88 -19.32 11.53
N LEU A 487 -17.80 -18.00 11.29
CA LEU A 487 -17.90 -17.41 9.96
C LEU A 487 -16.72 -17.81 9.05
N VAL A 488 -15.49 -17.80 9.56
CA VAL A 488 -14.30 -18.28 8.83
C VAL A 488 -14.43 -19.76 8.46
N ALA A 489 -14.97 -20.59 9.36
CA ALA A 489 -15.20 -22.01 9.12
C ALA A 489 -16.36 -22.28 8.14
N SER A 490 -17.45 -21.51 8.20
CA SER A 490 -18.56 -21.66 7.25
C SER A 490 -18.18 -21.21 5.83
N LEU A 491 -17.35 -20.17 5.69
CA LEU A 491 -16.77 -19.76 4.40
C LEU A 491 -15.79 -20.81 3.83
N ASP A 492 -15.11 -21.58 4.69
CA ASP A 492 -14.26 -22.71 4.27
C ASP A 492 -15.14 -23.87 3.77
N ALA A 493 -16.18 -24.24 4.53
CA ALA A 493 -17.14 -25.28 4.16
C ALA A 493 -17.98 -24.93 2.91
N ALA A 494 -18.23 -23.64 2.65
CA ALA A 494 -18.93 -23.16 1.46
C ALA A 494 -18.12 -23.23 0.15
N GLY A 495 -16.87 -23.74 0.20
CA GLY A 495 -16.11 -24.05 -1.01
C GLY A 495 -15.55 -22.84 -1.78
N GLN A 496 -15.52 -21.65 -1.19
CA GLN A 496 -15.00 -20.42 -1.82
C GLN A 496 -13.45 -20.40 -2.00
N ALA A 497 -12.80 -21.57 -1.98
CA ALA A 497 -11.35 -21.72 -1.89
C ALA A 497 -10.56 -21.38 -3.18
N HIS A 498 -11.22 -21.16 -4.33
CA HIS A 498 -10.57 -21.16 -5.65
C HIS A 498 -10.87 -19.95 -6.56
N ALA A 499 -11.38 -18.84 -6.00
CA ALA A 499 -11.27 -17.54 -6.67
C ALA A 499 -9.78 -17.18 -6.82
N LYS A 500 -9.24 -17.22 -8.05
CA LYS A 500 -7.79 -17.20 -8.34
C LYS A 500 -7.03 -16.13 -7.55
N GLN A 501 -6.27 -16.58 -6.55
CA GLN A 501 -5.61 -15.75 -5.55
C GLN A 501 -4.61 -14.78 -6.22
N LYS A 502 -4.99 -13.50 -6.30
CA LYS A 502 -4.11 -12.41 -6.80
C LYS A 502 -3.07 -12.07 -5.73
N SER A 503 -2.03 -12.90 -5.62
CA SER A 503 -0.89 -12.64 -4.75
C SER A 503 -0.10 -11.41 -5.21
N GLY A 504 0.12 -10.47 -4.30
CA GLY A 504 0.86 -9.24 -4.59
C GLY A 504 0.86 -8.28 -3.39
N LEU A 505 1.97 -7.53 -3.22
CA LEU A 505 2.20 -6.64 -2.06
C LEU A 505 1.11 -5.58 -1.83
N ASN A 506 0.32 -5.26 -2.86
CA ASN A 506 -0.67 -4.18 -2.83
C ASN A 506 -2.11 -4.67 -2.59
N ARG A 507 -2.36 -5.94 -2.23
CA ARG A 507 -3.70 -6.36 -1.78
C ARG A 507 -3.98 -5.71 -0.43
N ILE A 508 -4.97 -4.81 -0.39
CA ILE A 508 -5.54 -4.32 0.85
C ILE A 508 -6.20 -5.52 1.55
N ALA A 509 -5.71 -5.91 2.71
CA ALA A 509 -6.38 -6.93 3.53
C ALA A 509 -7.76 -6.42 3.96
N ALA A 510 -8.74 -7.31 4.08
CA ALA A 510 -10.15 -6.98 4.34
C ALA A 510 -10.90 -6.23 3.22
N SER A 511 -10.36 -6.10 2.00
CA SER A 511 -11.08 -5.47 0.88
C SER A 511 -12.20 -6.32 0.25
N SER A 512 -12.30 -7.59 0.62
CA SER A 512 -13.29 -8.56 0.13
C SER A 512 -13.72 -9.43 1.31
N ASN A 513 -14.99 -9.85 1.38
CA ASN A 513 -15.60 -10.46 2.58
C ASN A 513 -15.22 -11.95 2.79
N ASP A 514 -14.07 -12.36 2.26
CA ASP A 514 -13.64 -13.77 2.13
C ASP A 514 -13.01 -14.31 3.42
N ARG A 515 -12.87 -15.64 3.48
CA ARG A 515 -12.10 -16.38 4.50
C ARG A 515 -10.71 -15.77 4.77
N ASP A 516 -9.92 -15.54 3.70
CA ASP A 516 -8.57 -14.94 3.78
C ASP A 516 -8.59 -13.57 4.48
N SER A 517 -9.61 -12.76 4.21
CA SER A 517 -9.77 -11.43 4.77
C SER A 517 -10.12 -11.46 6.26
N TRP A 518 -11.15 -12.23 6.64
CA TRP A 518 -11.54 -12.38 8.05
C TRP A 518 -10.42 -12.92 8.91
N ALA A 519 -9.69 -13.92 8.42
CA ALA A 519 -8.54 -14.44 9.13
C ALA A 519 -7.38 -13.43 9.17
N THR A 520 -7.18 -12.60 8.14
CA THR A 520 -6.17 -11.51 8.21
C THR A 520 -6.57 -10.40 9.19
N ILE A 521 -7.88 -10.12 9.36
CA ILE A 521 -8.37 -9.24 10.43
C ILE A 521 -8.03 -9.84 11.80
N LEU A 522 -8.37 -11.12 12.04
CA LEU A 522 -8.07 -11.81 13.30
C LEU A 522 -6.57 -11.83 13.61
N MET A 523 -5.73 -12.21 12.63
CA MET A 523 -4.27 -12.20 12.79
C MET A 523 -3.75 -10.80 13.15
N ARG A 524 -4.24 -9.74 12.52
CA ARG A 524 -3.81 -8.36 12.81
C ARG A 524 -4.40 -7.80 14.10
N LEU A 525 -5.59 -8.22 14.49
CA LEU A 525 -6.17 -7.84 15.79
C LEU A 525 -5.39 -8.52 16.93
N ALA A 526 -4.92 -9.76 16.74
CA ALA A 526 -3.96 -10.38 17.66
C ALA A 526 -2.60 -9.66 17.67
N THR A 527 -1.99 -9.41 16.50
CA THR A 527 -0.61 -8.92 16.43
C THR A 527 -0.46 -7.41 16.64
N ARG A 528 -1.50 -6.62 16.41
CA ARG A 528 -1.44 -5.14 16.35
C ARG A 528 -2.48 -4.41 17.21
N ALA A 529 -3.22 -5.09 18.09
CA ALA A 529 -4.10 -4.40 19.04
C ALA A 529 -3.30 -3.42 19.92
N PRO A 530 -3.83 -2.22 20.21
CA PRO A 530 -3.15 -1.20 21.02
C PRO A 530 -3.16 -1.51 22.53
N SER A 531 -3.44 -2.76 22.93
CA SER A 531 -3.45 -3.24 24.32
C SER A 531 -2.03 -3.46 24.88
N GLY A 532 -1.17 -2.47 24.67
CA GLY A 532 0.15 -2.30 25.25
C GLY A 532 0.45 -0.84 25.58
N LEU A 533 -0.56 0.03 25.52
CA LEU A 533 -0.45 1.41 26.01
C LEU A 533 -0.42 1.45 27.54
N ASP A 534 -1.15 0.53 28.21
CA ASP A 534 -1.08 0.32 29.65
C ASP A 534 0.24 -0.37 30.06
N ASP A 535 0.70 -1.38 29.31
CA ASP A 535 2.04 -1.99 29.48
C ASP A 535 3.14 -0.90 29.45
N LEU A 536 3.07 0.00 28.47
CA LEU A 536 4.02 1.12 28.32
C LEU A 536 3.85 2.17 29.42
N ALA A 537 2.64 2.38 29.94
CA ALA A 537 2.40 3.29 31.06
C ALA A 537 3.05 2.77 32.35
N GLY A 538 2.93 1.47 32.65
CA GLY A 538 3.61 0.83 33.80
C GLY A 538 5.14 0.90 33.70
N VAL A 539 5.69 0.57 32.52
CA VAL A 539 7.13 0.69 32.23
C VAL A 539 7.66 2.13 32.32
N LEU A 540 6.78 3.14 32.24
CA LEU A 540 7.12 4.55 32.43
C LEU A 540 6.89 5.07 33.86
N THR A 541 6.41 4.24 34.80
CA THR A 541 6.19 4.63 36.20
C THR A 541 7.06 3.89 37.22
N ASP A 542 7.56 2.69 36.92
CA ASP A 542 8.34 1.88 37.87
C ASP A 542 9.86 1.92 37.56
N GLU A 543 10.68 2.48 38.47
CA GLU A 543 12.13 2.65 38.29
C GLU A 543 12.98 1.36 38.52
N GLU A 544 12.44 0.15 38.33
CA GLU A 544 13.15 -1.13 38.56
C GLU A 544 13.60 -1.82 37.25
N VAL A 545 14.76 -1.37 36.74
CA VAL A 545 15.30 -1.70 35.41
C VAL A 545 15.62 -3.19 35.18
N GLU A 546 15.81 -4.01 36.23
CA GLU A 546 16.30 -5.39 36.08
C GLU A 546 15.21 -6.44 35.75
N THR A 547 13.91 -6.13 35.90
CA THR A 547 12.81 -7.10 35.65
C THR A 547 12.06 -6.91 34.32
N ALA A 548 12.26 -5.80 33.61
CA ALA A 548 11.48 -5.41 32.43
C ALA A 548 11.46 -6.45 31.28
N SER A 549 12.54 -7.22 31.12
CA SER A 549 12.69 -8.23 30.04
C SER A 549 11.65 -9.36 30.10
N ASN A 550 11.04 -9.62 31.26
CA ASN A 550 9.97 -10.63 31.43
C ASN A 550 8.55 -10.05 31.40
N GLN A 551 8.37 -8.73 31.47
CA GLN A 551 7.04 -8.09 31.40
C GLN A 551 6.56 -7.96 29.95
N LEU A 552 7.47 -7.67 29.01
CA LEU A 552 7.17 -7.53 27.57
C LEU A 552 6.95 -8.89 26.84
N ILE A 553 7.09 -10.01 27.55
CA ILE A 553 6.49 -11.28 27.17
C ILE A 553 5.01 -11.21 27.54
N LYS A 554 4.10 -11.09 26.55
CA LYS A 554 2.64 -11.04 26.79
C LYS A 554 2.19 -12.17 27.71
N GLN A 555 1.95 -11.90 28.99
CA GLN A 555 1.85 -12.94 30.00
C GLN A 555 0.54 -13.75 29.84
N GLU A 556 0.59 -15.05 30.13
CA GLU A 556 -0.61 -15.91 30.23
C GLU A 556 -1.04 -16.14 31.69
N ASN A 557 -0.26 -15.65 32.66
CA ASN A 557 -0.35 -15.99 34.07
C ASN A 557 -0.60 -14.75 34.97
N ALA A 558 -1.36 -13.79 34.47
CA ALA A 558 -1.98 -12.74 35.27
C ALA A 558 -3.50 -12.83 35.05
N ASP A 559 -4.28 -12.76 36.13
CA ASP A 559 -5.76 -12.85 36.10
C ASP A 559 -6.40 -11.54 35.58
N GLU A 560 -5.87 -10.99 34.50
CA GLU A 560 -6.39 -9.77 33.86
C GLU A 560 -7.43 -10.12 32.77
N PRO A 561 -8.71 -9.76 32.96
CA PRO A 561 -9.76 -10.10 31.99
C PRO A 561 -9.61 -9.41 30.63
N ALA A 562 -8.72 -8.42 30.49
CA ALA A 562 -8.69 -7.44 29.39
C ALA A 562 -7.93 -7.87 28.11
N ASN A 563 -7.03 -8.85 28.15
CA ASN A 563 -6.15 -9.12 26.99
C ASN A 563 -6.82 -9.93 25.86
N VAL A 564 -7.73 -9.29 25.13
CA VAL A 564 -8.44 -9.82 23.96
C VAL A 564 -7.48 -10.35 22.88
N ALA A 565 -6.32 -9.70 22.71
CA ALA A 565 -5.32 -10.12 21.73
C ALA A 565 -4.74 -11.52 22.03
N ASN A 566 -4.48 -11.85 23.31
CA ASN A 566 -4.03 -13.17 23.72
C ASN A 566 -5.14 -14.24 23.62
N ARG A 567 -6.41 -13.85 23.83
CA ARG A 567 -7.56 -14.75 23.57
C ARG A 567 -7.63 -15.12 22.09
N ILE A 568 -7.52 -14.15 21.18
CA ILE A 568 -7.48 -14.41 19.72
C ILE A 568 -6.30 -15.31 19.35
N ARG A 569 -5.11 -15.13 19.95
CA ARG A 569 -3.95 -16.04 19.74
C ARG A 569 -4.25 -17.47 20.17
N GLN A 570 -4.85 -17.67 21.33
CA GLN A 570 -5.25 -19.00 21.81
C GLN A 570 -6.30 -19.65 20.88
N THR A 571 -7.29 -18.89 20.40
CA THR A 571 -8.27 -19.41 19.43
C THR A 571 -7.62 -19.71 18.06
N LEU A 572 -6.75 -18.84 17.55
CA LEU A 572 -5.94 -19.09 16.34
C LEU A 572 -5.10 -20.37 16.47
N PHE A 573 -4.46 -20.56 17.63
CA PHE A 573 -3.64 -21.74 17.94
C PHE A 573 -4.46 -23.03 17.92
N MET A 574 -5.60 -23.08 18.62
CA MET A 574 -6.47 -24.27 18.62
C MET A 574 -7.06 -24.53 17.23
N TYR A 575 -7.54 -23.48 16.54
CA TYR A 575 -8.06 -23.59 15.19
C TYR A 575 -7.00 -24.09 14.19
N VAL A 576 -5.74 -23.72 14.34
CA VAL A 576 -4.66 -24.24 13.49
C VAL A 576 -4.32 -25.71 13.80
N LEU A 577 -4.52 -26.17 15.04
CA LEU A 577 -4.25 -27.56 15.45
C LEU A 577 -5.39 -28.55 15.11
N GLU A 578 -6.64 -28.09 15.06
CA GLU A 578 -7.81 -28.92 14.68
C GLU A 578 -7.63 -29.63 13.33
N ASP A 579 -7.14 -28.91 12.30
CA ASP A 579 -6.78 -29.49 11.00
C ASP A 579 -5.65 -28.69 10.35
N PHE A 580 -4.42 -29.07 10.69
CA PHE A 580 -3.23 -28.34 10.26
C PHE A 580 -2.96 -28.41 8.75
N ARG A 581 -3.40 -29.47 8.04
CA ARG A 581 -3.03 -29.69 6.62
C ARG A 581 -3.55 -28.58 5.68
N PRO A 582 -4.84 -28.21 5.65
CA PRO A 582 -5.34 -27.06 4.90
C PRO A 582 -5.05 -25.73 5.60
N ARG A 583 -4.95 -25.71 6.94
CA ARG A 583 -4.74 -24.48 7.73
C ARG A 583 -3.26 -24.04 7.79
N LEU A 584 -2.33 -24.78 7.20
CA LEU A 584 -0.89 -24.48 7.10
C LEU A 584 -0.60 -23.05 6.60
N ASN A 585 -1.30 -22.58 5.55
CA ASN A 585 -1.14 -21.21 5.03
C ASN A 585 -1.45 -20.16 6.10
N MET A 586 -2.45 -20.43 6.95
CA MET A 586 -2.86 -19.55 8.03
C MET A 586 -1.81 -19.51 9.15
N ALA A 587 -1.28 -20.68 9.53
CA ALA A 587 -0.20 -20.78 10.51
C ALA A 587 1.03 -19.95 10.09
N ILE A 588 1.47 -20.10 8.85
CA ILE A 588 2.62 -19.37 8.29
C ILE A 588 2.33 -17.85 8.26
N SER A 589 1.13 -17.43 7.84
CA SER A 589 0.75 -16.02 7.80
C SER A 589 0.70 -15.39 9.21
N TRP A 590 0.16 -16.10 10.19
CA TRP A 590 0.09 -15.63 11.59
C TRP A 590 1.48 -15.49 12.19
N LEU A 591 2.31 -16.52 12.08
CA LEU A 591 3.71 -16.48 12.54
C LEU A 591 4.52 -15.38 11.84
N THR A 592 4.20 -15.05 10.58
CA THR A 592 4.81 -13.92 9.85
C THR A 592 4.39 -12.56 10.39
N GLU A 593 3.11 -12.36 10.74
CA GLU A 593 2.64 -11.12 11.37
C GLU A 593 3.14 -10.98 12.82
N GLU A 594 3.27 -12.06 13.61
CA GLU A 594 3.88 -12.00 14.96
C GLU A 594 5.38 -11.66 14.89
N TRP A 595 6.13 -12.29 13.98
CA TRP A 595 7.54 -11.96 13.74
C TRP A 595 7.72 -10.51 13.31
N TYR A 596 6.86 -10.03 12.41
CA TYR A 596 6.89 -8.65 11.95
C TYR A 596 6.57 -7.67 13.08
N SER A 597 5.62 -8.01 13.96
CA SER A 597 5.30 -7.21 15.14
C SER A 597 6.47 -7.17 16.13
N ASP A 598 7.08 -8.31 16.48
CA ASP A 598 8.25 -8.35 17.35
C ASP A 598 9.45 -7.59 16.75
N LYS A 599 9.68 -7.69 15.42
CA LYS A 599 10.72 -6.91 14.72
C LYS A 599 10.38 -5.43 14.52
N LEU A 600 9.14 -5.02 14.71
CA LEU A 600 8.76 -3.60 14.77
C LEU A 600 8.95 -3.06 16.19
N ALA A 601 8.54 -3.82 17.22
CA ALA A 601 8.78 -3.49 18.62
C ALA A 601 10.28 -3.35 18.92
N ALA A 602 11.12 -4.31 18.50
CA ALA A 602 12.57 -4.28 18.67
C ALA A 602 13.29 -3.15 17.90
N LYS A 603 12.60 -2.43 16.99
CA LYS A 603 13.12 -1.19 16.37
C LYS A 603 12.79 0.07 17.16
N LEU A 604 11.72 0.04 17.95
CA LEU A 604 11.30 1.11 18.84
C LEU A 604 11.99 1.00 20.20
N HIS A 605 12.21 -0.24 20.66
CA HIS A 605 12.86 -0.58 21.93
C HIS A 605 14.00 -1.59 21.67
N PRO A 606 15.23 -1.12 21.36
CA PRO A 606 16.36 -2.00 20.99
C PRO A 606 16.81 -2.97 22.10
N GLU A 607 16.44 -2.70 23.35
CA GLU A 607 16.66 -3.56 24.52
C GLU A 607 15.96 -4.91 24.39
N LEU A 608 14.83 -4.97 23.66
CA LEU A 608 14.10 -6.20 23.33
C LEU A 608 14.77 -6.96 22.17
N GLY A 609 16.05 -7.30 22.31
CA GLY A 609 16.85 -7.95 21.26
C GLY A 609 16.37 -9.36 20.84
N HIS A 610 15.42 -9.94 21.58
CA HIS A 610 14.82 -11.27 21.36
C HIS A 610 13.49 -11.19 20.59
N LEU A 611 12.84 -12.34 20.38
CA LEU A 611 11.56 -12.47 19.65
C LEU A 611 10.49 -13.10 20.57
N PRO A 612 10.00 -12.37 21.60
CA PRO A 612 9.29 -12.94 22.73
C PRO A 612 7.94 -13.60 22.37
N ASN A 613 7.23 -13.08 21.37
CA ASN A 613 5.94 -13.65 20.95
C ASN A 613 6.18 -14.72 19.89
N TYR A 614 6.97 -14.42 18.86
CA TYR A 614 7.22 -15.32 17.75
C TYR A 614 7.82 -16.66 18.19
N SER A 615 8.96 -16.65 18.89
CA SER A 615 9.65 -17.90 19.25
C SER A 615 8.79 -18.78 20.17
N ARG A 616 8.02 -18.17 21.08
CA ARG A 616 7.03 -18.86 21.95
C ARG A 616 5.94 -19.56 21.14
N TRP A 617 5.32 -18.88 20.17
CA TRP A 617 4.24 -19.47 19.36
C TRP A 617 4.75 -20.48 18.33
N VAL A 618 5.92 -20.27 17.72
CA VAL A 618 6.58 -21.28 16.87
C VAL A 618 6.87 -22.54 17.68
N ASN A 619 7.52 -22.42 18.84
CA ASN A 619 7.85 -23.55 19.69
C ASN A 619 6.60 -24.32 20.12
N ARG A 620 5.57 -23.64 20.63
CA ARG A 620 4.29 -24.27 21.02
C ARG A 620 3.61 -24.99 19.85
N LEU A 621 3.65 -24.41 18.65
CA LEU A 621 3.02 -25.00 17.47
C LEU A 621 3.82 -26.21 16.98
N VAL A 622 5.15 -26.14 16.97
CA VAL A 622 6.03 -27.28 16.66
C VAL A 622 5.85 -28.40 17.70
N ASP A 623 5.86 -28.09 19.00
CA ASP A 623 5.64 -29.06 20.10
C ASP A 623 4.27 -29.75 20.06
N ARG A 624 3.28 -29.18 19.36
CA ARG A 624 1.98 -29.82 19.13
C ARG A 624 1.84 -30.44 17.74
N LEU A 625 2.59 -29.98 16.74
CA LEU A 625 2.57 -30.51 15.39
C LEU A 625 3.35 -31.82 15.24
N LEU A 626 4.57 -31.90 15.81
CA LEU A 626 5.50 -33.01 15.59
C LEU A 626 4.90 -34.42 15.85
N PRO A 627 4.05 -34.65 16.89
CA PRO A 627 3.43 -35.96 17.10
C PRO A 627 2.56 -36.42 15.92
N TYR A 628 1.78 -35.51 15.30
CA TYR A 628 0.81 -35.80 14.24
C TYR A 628 1.40 -35.89 12.83
N LEU A 629 2.73 -35.69 12.66
CA LEU A 629 3.38 -35.78 11.34
C LEU A 629 3.75 -37.22 10.99
N ASP A 630 2.99 -37.83 10.07
CA ASP A 630 3.34 -39.12 9.48
C ASP A 630 4.58 -38.99 8.57
N ALA A 631 5.27 -40.11 8.30
CA ALA A 631 6.35 -40.18 7.31
C ALA A 631 5.94 -39.73 5.87
N ARG A 632 4.63 -39.61 5.62
CA ARG A 632 4.03 -39.11 4.37
C ARG A 632 4.04 -37.58 4.27
N ASP A 633 3.98 -36.87 5.39
CA ASP A 633 3.88 -35.40 5.47
C ASP A 633 5.22 -34.66 5.26
N LYS A 634 6.23 -35.32 4.69
CA LYS A 634 7.55 -34.71 4.40
C LYS A 634 7.45 -33.37 3.66
N ASN A 635 6.52 -33.26 2.71
CA ASN A 635 6.29 -32.02 1.96
C ASN A 635 5.71 -30.91 2.86
N LEU A 636 4.88 -31.27 3.84
CA LEU A 636 4.26 -30.36 4.81
C LEU A 636 5.33 -29.79 5.77
N LEU A 637 6.19 -30.65 6.30
CA LEU A 637 7.29 -30.25 7.19
C LEU A 637 8.35 -29.41 6.46
N ILE A 638 8.77 -29.83 5.26
CA ILE A 638 9.68 -29.05 4.40
C ILE A 638 9.09 -27.66 4.15
N ARG A 639 7.81 -27.59 3.78
CA ARG A 639 7.14 -26.33 3.44
C ARG A 639 7.02 -25.41 4.65
N PHE A 640 6.54 -25.92 5.79
CA PHE A 640 6.42 -25.15 7.03
C PHE A 640 7.77 -24.54 7.44
N LEU A 641 8.81 -25.36 7.60
CA LEU A 641 10.15 -24.90 8.00
C LEU A 641 10.80 -23.97 6.95
N SER A 642 10.48 -24.14 5.67
CA SER A 642 11.00 -23.28 4.59
C SER A 642 10.29 -21.94 4.48
N GLU A 643 9.05 -21.80 4.95
CA GLU A 643 8.23 -20.58 4.82
C GLU A 643 8.16 -19.73 6.11
N ILE A 644 8.32 -20.29 7.32
CA ILE A 644 8.31 -19.49 8.57
C ILE A 644 9.47 -18.47 8.64
N PRO A 645 9.29 -17.25 9.20
CA PRO A 645 10.30 -16.19 9.20
C PRO A 645 11.71 -16.58 9.66
N SER A 646 11.91 -16.89 10.94
CA SER A 646 13.19 -17.32 11.51
C SER A 646 13.10 -18.71 12.16
N ILE A 647 14.23 -19.40 12.26
CA ILE A 647 14.34 -20.75 12.82
C ILE A 647 15.41 -20.69 13.91
N ASP A 648 14.99 -20.82 15.15
CA ASP A 648 15.86 -20.77 16.31
C ASP A 648 16.39 -22.19 16.63
N ARG A 649 17.51 -22.31 17.37
CA ARG A 649 18.09 -23.64 17.73
C ARG A 649 17.06 -24.55 18.40
N GLU A 650 16.25 -23.98 19.29
CA GLU A 650 15.12 -24.63 19.93
C GLU A 650 14.12 -25.30 18.98
N VAL A 651 13.94 -24.78 17.75
CA VAL A 651 13.08 -25.39 16.72
C VAL A 651 13.78 -26.56 16.05
N LEU A 652 15.09 -26.45 15.82
CA LEU A 652 15.91 -27.53 15.25
C LEU A 652 16.03 -28.71 16.22
N ASP A 653 16.23 -28.44 17.52
CA ASP A 653 16.28 -29.46 18.58
C ASP A 653 14.94 -30.21 18.73
N ARG A 654 13.82 -29.50 18.57
CA ARG A 654 12.48 -30.11 18.49
C ARG A 654 12.33 -30.99 17.26
N VAL A 655 12.66 -30.49 16.06
CA VAL A 655 12.57 -31.27 14.82
C VAL A 655 13.51 -32.50 14.84
N LYS A 656 14.69 -32.37 15.46
CA LYS A 656 15.63 -33.47 15.73
C LYS A 656 14.99 -34.66 16.46
N THR A 657 13.97 -34.44 17.30
CA THR A 657 13.28 -35.56 17.98
C THR A 657 12.62 -36.55 16.99
N LEU A 658 12.23 -36.10 15.79
CA LEU A 658 11.70 -36.96 14.72
C LEU A 658 12.73 -37.99 14.21
N ALA A 659 14.04 -37.72 14.35
CA ALA A 659 15.08 -38.65 13.93
C ALA A 659 15.20 -39.88 14.85
N ARG A 660 14.46 -39.92 15.97
CA ARG A 660 14.35 -41.08 16.87
C ARG A 660 13.31 -42.12 16.42
N ASP A 661 12.41 -41.76 15.51
CA ASP A 661 11.45 -42.68 14.91
C ASP A 661 12.00 -43.14 13.54
N PRO A 662 12.25 -44.45 13.34
CA PRO A 662 12.88 -44.96 12.11
C PRO A 662 12.09 -44.65 10.84
N GLU A 663 10.75 -44.52 10.90
CA GLU A 663 9.94 -44.14 9.74
C GLU A 663 10.07 -42.65 9.41
N ARG A 664 10.35 -41.80 10.42
CA ARG A 664 10.42 -40.33 10.28
C ARG A 664 11.83 -39.79 10.00
N ILE A 665 12.90 -40.59 10.18
CA ILE A 665 14.30 -40.24 9.84
C ILE A 665 14.42 -39.57 8.46
N SER A 666 13.86 -40.23 7.43
CA SER A 666 13.97 -39.79 6.04
C SER A 666 13.30 -38.43 5.79
N MET A 667 12.17 -38.18 6.44
CA MET A 667 11.49 -36.88 6.44
C MET A 667 12.33 -35.80 7.14
N CYS A 668 12.85 -36.09 8.33
CA CYS A 668 13.66 -35.16 9.12
C CYS A 668 14.92 -34.71 8.36
N ILE A 669 15.69 -35.66 7.83
CA ILE A 669 16.94 -35.37 7.11
C ILE A 669 16.68 -34.62 5.80
N LEU A 670 15.60 -34.97 5.08
CA LEU A 670 15.22 -34.25 3.87
C LEU A 670 14.81 -32.79 4.18
N ALA A 671 14.06 -32.56 5.27
CA ALA A 671 13.72 -31.21 5.72
C ALA A 671 14.96 -30.37 6.05
N MET A 672 15.90 -30.93 6.83
CA MET A 672 17.19 -30.27 7.12
C MET A 672 18.00 -30.00 5.85
N GLN A 673 18.04 -30.92 4.88
CA GLN A 673 18.72 -30.71 3.60
C GLN A 673 18.10 -29.57 2.78
N TYR A 674 16.77 -29.40 2.80
CA TYR A 674 16.11 -28.25 2.16
C TYR A 674 16.44 -26.93 2.88
N LEU A 675 16.54 -26.92 4.21
CA LEU A 675 17.00 -25.73 4.95
C LEU A 675 18.43 -25.33 4.56
N LEU A 676 19.38 -26.28 4.48
CA LEU A 676 20.75 -26.01 4.01
C LEU A 676 20.77 -25.39 2.61
N MET A 677 19.93 -25.88 1.69
CA MET A 677 19.88 -25.38 0.33
C MET A 677 19.24 -23.99 0.24
N MET A 678 18.07 -23.80 0.88
CA MET A 678 17.19 -22.64 0.67
C MET A 678 17.40 -21.49 1.67
N ARG A 679 18.00 -21.73 2.85
CA ARG A 679 18.11 -20.73 3.93
C ARG A 679 19.56 -20.57 4.42
N PRO A 680 20.41 -19.81 3.70
CA PRO A 680 21.81 -19.59 4.07
C PRO A 680 22.09 -19.20 5.54
N PRO A 681 21.30 -18.32 6.20
CA PRO A 681 21.60 -17.88 7.57
C PRO A 681 21.48 -18.96 8.66
N VAL A 682 20.80 -20.08 8.38
CA VAL A 682 20.58 -21.16 9.36
C VAL A 682 21.52 -22.35 9.11
N ARG A 683 22.44 -22.25 8.13
CA ARG A 683 23.27 -23.38 7.67
C ARG A 683 24.10 -24.00 8.78
N ASP A 684 24.84 -23.20 9.53
CA ASP A 684 25.75 -23.74 10.54
C ASP A 684 24.99 -24.40 11.69
N ALA A 685 23.90 -23.78 12.17
CA ALA A 685 23.03 -24.40 13.16
C ALA A 685 22.41 -25.72 12.68
N VAL A 686 21.94 -25.80 11.43
CA VAL A 686 21.41 -27.05 10.85
C VAL A 686 22.51 -28.10 10.67
N LEU A 687 23.74 -27.72 10.31
CA LEU A 687 24.88 -28.64 10.23
C LEU A 687 25.25 -29.20 11.60
N ASP A 688 25.33 -28.35 12.63
CA ASP A 688 25.57 -28.77 14.01
C ASP A 688 24.47 -29.73 14.51
N THR A 689 23.20 -29.46 14.18
CA THR A 689 22.09 -30.39 14.48
C THR A 689 22.22 -31.72 13.72
N ILE A 690 22.64 -31.73 12.45
CA ILE A 690 22.86 -32.96 11.67
C ILE A 690 24.05 -33.77 12.25
N GLU A 691 25.13 -33.13 12.68
CA GLU A 691 26.26 -33.80 13.32
C GLU A 691 25.83 -34.44 14.66
N SER A 692 25.04 -33.72 15.46
CA SER A 692 24.44 -34.28 16.69
C SER A 692 23.49 -35.45 16.40
N ILE A 693 22.71 -35.41 15.32
CA ILE A 693 21.89 -36.54 14.84
C ILE A 693 22.76 -37.73 14.39
N TRP A 694 23.90 -37.49 13.74
CA TRP A 694 24.85 -38.55 13.35
C TRP A 694 25.52 -39.21 14.56
N HIS A 695 25.84 -38.44 15.60
CA HIS A 695 26.41 -38.97 16.84
C HIS A 695 25.41 -39.78 17.69
N GLU A 696 24.15 -39.32 17.80
CA GLU A 696 23.11 -39.96 18.62
C GLU A 696 22.35 -41.10 17.92
N GLY A 697 22.47 -41.22 16.58
CA GLY A 697 21.62 -42.09 15.77
C GLY A 697 22.17 -43.48 15.46
N ASP A 698 21.25 -44.41 15.20
CA ASP A 698 21.55 -45.76 14.70
C ASP A 698 22.18 -45.77 13.30
N GLU A 699 22.65 -46.96 12.88
CA GLU A 699 23.22 -47.23 11.55
C GLU A 699 22.40 -46.59 10.40
N GLN A 700 21.07 -46.68 10.45
CA GLN A 700 20.18 -46.09 9.43
C GLN A 700 20.23 -44.55 9.41
N VAL A 701 20.28 -43.91 10.58
CA VAL A 701 20.41 -42.45 10.73
C VAL A 701 21.76 -42.00 10.16
N LYS A 702 22.83 -42.73 10.50
CA LYS A 702 24.20 -42.46 10.04
C LYS A 702 24.31 -42.56 8.52
N GLN A 703 23.82 -43.65 7.91
CA GLN A 703 23.85 -43.84 6.44
C GLN A 703 23.04 -42.77 5.68
N ALA A 704 21.97 -42.25 6.27
CA ALA A 704 21.18 -41.18 5.68
C ALA A 704 21.85 -39.79 5.82
N THR A 705 22.44 -39.47 6.97
CA THR A 705 23.13 -38.19 7.22
C THR A 705 24.49 -38.07 6.53
N ILE A 706 25.24 -39.17 6.38
CA ILE A 706 26.54 -39.24 5.68
C ILE A 706 26.51 -38.56 4.29
N LYS A 707 25.41 -38.73 3.54
CA LYS A 707 25.22 -38.15 2.19
C LYS A 707 25.09 -36.62 2.21
N VAL A 708 24.60 -36.06 3.31
CA VAL A 708 24.47 -34.60 3.50
C VAL A 708 25.78 -34.03 4.03
N LEU A 709 26.38 -34.67 5.05
CA LEU A 709 27.65 -34.24 5.64
C LEU A 709 28.79 -34.20 4.61
N ASN A 710 28.95 -35.25 3.79
CA ASN A 710 29.95 -35.27 2.72
C ASN A 710 29.81 -34.12 1.71
N LYS A 711 28.58 -33.59 1.51
CA LYS A 711 28.30 -32.53 0.53
C LYS A 711 28.48 -31.12 1.11
N TRP A 712 28.27 -30.93 2.41
CA TRP A 712 28.21 -29.59 3.03
C TRP A 712 29.25 -29.34 4.14
N ARG A 713 29.88 -30.38 4.71
CA ARG A 713 31.09 -30.30 5.56
C ARG A 713 32.12 -31.36 5.13
N PRO A 714 32.79 -31.18 3.96
CA PRO A 714 33.86 -32.09 3.53
C PRO A 714 34.97 -32.17 4.58
N GLY A 715 35.46 -33.39 4.83
CA GLY A 715 36.46 -33.67 5.87
C GLY A 715 35.89 -33.92 7.28
N PHE A 716 34.58 -33.83 7.53
CA PHE A 716 33.99 -34.25 8.82
C PHE A 716 34.22 -35.75 9.08
N LEU A 717 33.87 -36.61 8.12
CA LEU A 717 34.00 -38.07 8.28
C LEU A 717 35.45 -38.55 8.42
N GLU A 718 36.42 -37.85 7.81
CA GLU A 718 37.85 -38.15 7.99
C GLU A 718 38.33 -37.87 9.42
N ARG A 719 37.78 -36.84 10.07
CA ARG A 719 38.05 -36.52 11.49
C ARG A 719 37.32 -37.48 12.43
N ALA A 720 36.10 -37.90 12.07
CA ALA A 720 35.35 -38.90 12.82
C ALA A 720 36.04 -40.27 12.78
N ALA A 721 36.47 -40.73 11.60
CA ALA A 721 37.21 -41.98 11.43
C ALA A 721 38.51 -41.98 12.26
N LYS A 722 39.32 -40.91 12.20
CA LYS A 722 40.53 -40.80 13.04
C LYS A 722 40.23 -40.87 14.53
N LYS A 723 39.18 -40.21 15.01
CA LYS A 723 38.74 -40.34 16.41
C LYS A 723 38.30 -41.76 16.78
N GLU A 724 37.64 -42.48 15.88
CA GLU A 724 37.30 -43.89 16.09
C GLU A 724 38.52 -44.81 16.06
N GLU A 725 39.59 -44.45 15.36
CA GLU A 725 40.88 -45.17 15.40
C GLU A 725 41.65 -44.88 16.69
N GLU A 726 41.77 -43.61 17.11
CA GLU A 726 42.40 -43.19 18.37
C GLU A 726 41.76 -43.86 19.59
N VAL A 727 40.42 -43.84 19.69
CA VAL A 727 39.67 -44.50 20.78
C VAL A 727 39.80 -46.03 20.74
N LYS A 728 40.00 -46.64 19.56
CA LYS A 728 40.26 -48.08 19.45
C LYS A 728 41.67 -48.48 19.92
N ASP A 729 42.66 -47.60 19.80
CA ASP A 729 44.00 -47.86 20.37
C ASP A 729 44.07 -47.65 21.88
N GLU A 730 43.36 -46.65 22.45
CA GLU A 730 43.26 -46.49 23.92
C GLU A 730 42.51 -47.64 24.61
N SER A 731 41.60 -48.33 23.90
CA SER A 731 40.76 -49.41 24.44
C SER A 731 41.44 -50.79 24.55
N LYS A 732 42.73 -50.92 24.21
CA LYS A 732 43.48 -52.19 24.33
C LYS A 732 43.98 -52.40 25.77
N PRO A 733 43.58 -53.48 26.47
CA PRO A 733 43.98 -53.68 27.87
C PRO A 733 45.45 -54.11 28.01
N SER A 734 46.26 -53.26 28.61
CA SER A 734 47.65 -53.55 28.99
C SER A 734 47.71 -54.40 30.28
N LEU A 735 47.82 -55.72 30.10
CA LEU A 735 47.99 -56.68 31.19
C LEU A 735 49.44 -56.71 31.71
N ASN A 736 49.57 -56.78 33.04
CA ASN A 736 50.81 -56.85 33.86
C ASN A 736 51.64 -55.54 33.94
N GLY A 737 52.04 -55.04 35.13
CA GLY A 737 51.65 -55.44 36.48
C GLY A 737 52.54 -54.88 37.61
N LEU A 738 51.94 -54.62 38.77
CA LEU A 738 52.56 -54.45 40.11
C LEU A 738 53.59 -53.33 40.35
N LYS A 739 53.12 -52.22 40.96
CA LYS A 739 53.54 -51.82 42.33
C LYS A 739 52.55 -50.82 42.97
N SER A 740 52.58 -50.75 44.30
CA SER A 740 51.51 -50.16 45.14
C SER A 740 51.72 -48.68 45.51
N PRO A 741 50.69 -47.94 45.98
CA PRO A 741 50.71 -46.49 46.17
C PRO A 741 50.90 -46.02 47.63
N PRO A 742 50.91 -44.70 47.88
CA PRO A 742 50.50 -44.11 49.15
C PRO A 742 49.19 -43.28 49.07
N ILE A 743 48.44 -43.36 50.16
CA ILE A 743 47.25 -42.59 50.61
C ILE A 743 47.68 -41.13 50.92
N GLU A 744 46.88 -40.03 50.93
CA GLU A 744 45.44 -39.75 51.15
C GLU A 744 44.90 -38.75 50.06
N ALA A 745 43.77 -38.00 50.06
CA ALA A 745 42.78 -37.59 51.07
C ALA A 745 41.39 -37.17 50.47
N PHE A 746 40.60 -36.41 51.24
CA PHE A 746 39.24 -35.86 51.01
C PHE A 746 39.14 -34.43 51.64
N PRO A 747 37.99 -33.67 51.67
CA PRO A 747 36.63 -33.89 51.12
C PRO A 747 35.98 -32.70 50.36
N GLY A 748 34.79 -32.95 49.77
CA GLY A 748 33.68 -31.97 49.70
C GLY A 748 33.33 -31.36 48.32
N GLN A 749 32.06 -31.06 47.99
CA GLN A 749 30.81 -31.45 48.67
C GLN A 749 29.57 -31.43 47.74
N MET A 750 28.86 -32.55 47.72
CA MET A 750 27.41 -32.80 47.51
C MET A 750 26.56 -31.91 46.58
N ASP A 751 25.96 -32.56 45.59
CA ASP A 751 24.63 -32.26 45.04
C ASP A 751 23.60 -33.23 45.66
N PRO A 752 22.46 -32.77 46.25
CA PRO A 752 21.47 -33.66 46.87
C PRO A 752 20.05 -33.53 46.29
N THR A 753 19.66 -34.41 45.37
CA THR A 753 18.25 -34.65 45.03
C THR A 753 17.62 -35.69 45.95
N SER A 754 16.87 -35.25 46.97
CA SER A 754 15.94 -36.12 47.72
C SER A 754 14.82 -35.31 48.36
N ASN A 755 13.60 -35.86 48.37
CA ASN A 755 12.36 -35.13 48.66
C ASN A 755 11.44 -35.95 49.58
N ASP A 756 11.37 -35.61 50.87
CA ASP A 756 10.48 -36.25 51.87
C ASP A 756 9.58 -35.21 52.59
N PRO A 757 8.26 -35.20 52.33
CA PRO A 757 7.36 -34.11 52.73
C PRO A 757 6.84 -34.22 54.18
N ARG A 758 7.72 -34.41 55.17
CA ARG A 758 7.32 -34.65 56.59
C ARG A 758 7.82 -33.68 57.66
N ARG A 759 8.28 -32.47 57.30
CA ARG A 759 8.66 -31.41 58.27
C ARG A 759 7.88 -30.10 58.25
N ARG A 760 6.83 -29.98 57.43
CA ARG A 760 6.01 -28.74 57.30
C ARG A 760 4.94 -28.57 58.39
N LYS A 761 5.28 -28.70 59.69
CA LYS A 761 4.38 -28.30 60.80
C LYS A 761 5.02 -28.03 62.18
N GLN A 762 6.18 -27.35 62.25
CA GLN A 762 6.73 -26.92 63.56
C GLN A 762 7.57 -25.63 63.57
N MET A 763 7.29 -24.67 62.67
CA MET A 763 7.77 -23.29 62.78
C MET A 763 6.61 -22.32 62.48
N ALA A 764 5.79 -22.09 63.50
CA ALA A 764 4.70 -21.11 63.51
C ALA A 764 4.37 -20.66 64.96
N ALA A 765 5.41 -20.41 65.76
CA ALA A 765 5.35 -19.82 67.10
C ALA A 765 6.74 -19.33 67.52
N ALA A 766 6.80 -18.20 68.25
CA ALA A 766 7.98 -17.56 68.85
C ALA A 766 9.19 -17.31 67.92
N THR A 767 9.37 -16.14 67.29
CA THR A 767 9.76 -14.82 67.88
C THR A 767 11.08 -14.84 68.66
N GLY A 768 12.10 -14.22 68.06
CA GLY A 768 13.38 -13.84 68.64
C GLY A 768 14.03 -12.83 67.71
#